data_AF-A0A929H452-F1
#
_entry.id   AF-A0A929H452-F1
#
_cell.length_a   1.000
_cell.length_b   1.000
_cell.length_c   1.000
_cell.angle_alpha   90.00
_cell.angle_beta   90.00
_cell.angle_gamma   90.00
#
_symmetry.space_group_name_H-M   'P 1'
#
loop_
_entity.id
_entity.type
_entity.pdbx_description
1 polymer ?
#
loop_
_entity_poly.entity_id
_entity_poly.type
_entity_poly.pdbx_seq_one_letter_code
_entity_poly.pdbx_strand_id
1 'polypeptide(L)'
;MKKINITINSKKITTTSGKTILEVNNENNIDNIPTLCHDKRIEPYGSCFLCVVEVEGIKKLIPSCSTPVTDGMIIHTDNERIKSSRKAALELLLSNHYADCIGPCTNNCPAGVDAQGYIALISMGKYREAIKLVKENNPLPLSIGRVCVRDCEVACRRNLLDEPVAINALKRYIADIDNKNKWIPEIKKSKNKKVAIIGGGPAGLTCAYYLTIEGYSVTIFEKLPKLGGMLRYGIPEYRLPKNILDSEIKWIIDLGIEVRTGVEMGKDFDIERLQKKGYEAIFIGVGAQKSSSMRVKGEDDTAGIIKGIDFLRNTTLNGKPELNGTVAIVGGGNTAIDAARTALRCGADKVKIVYRRSVNEMPAHHEEIETAKKEGVEMLFLTNPKSIITEKNRLKSVECLKMRLEDPEVPGERPRPVPINGSEFILDCDWLIGAIGQKVDTAFTNSDKDIKLEKWGTIIADENTFETSKPGVYAGGDIVTGPYTAISSIAQGKNAALSIDKFLQNEKNKKKRNGEFLSFKHKFGEIPEREFSCIPKIPREKMPELSLPERKNNFKEVELGFSDSQILKESKRCMECGCSEYSDCQLRKYANDFEADISELTGEVRKYLIDNRHPFITLDPNKCINCGKCVRTCSEVLMVSALDFVNRGFKAIVKPAMEKPLLETNCISCGNCIDVCPTGAISEKFSFKILGTLPKENHETICNFCSVGCKINYKVLSEDVYYVSNNTEEIMNSHNNGYLCVKGRFGHRYLTSGNRLETPIIKLNGKASKVITDEAVKYASKRIKNIIKKYGADSVAIFGSPKMSNEELFLLQKFARAGLKTNNISSFSNMISVCEHDSLDDSLGLTVSTTSTDDLSNADVIIAINSNLSEDNLIMEYKIKKAQKKGTKLIVINSSEIKITKFADLWIDSRKGTNTILLNGILSEIIKKGLANEDFIKTNTENFSELKNMLQGNNAEDVCGLAEIDIEKFKQLISLVEKKDSNIVFVYDIDSQKEKSVNDLKAIGNFLLLTNRIYKKHNGLILLRDFSNSAGLLDMGVTPEYLPGYVKPFENEEIKRISEIWNVNLEKIFKPVNLKEKLLNGEIKAMLIFGEDPLSEKKYIKYFEGVEFLLVHDLFNTDTAKKADVFLPAASYIEDTGTFTNCDTKIQKTKQ
;
A
#
# COMPACT_ATOMS: atom_id res chain seq x y z
N MET A 1 7.20 -42.13 -11.68
CA MET A 1 8.42 -41.34 -12.05
C MET A 1 9.64 -42.01 -11.45
N LYS A 2 10.78 -42.02 -12.16
CA LYS A 2 12.03 -42.65 -11.70
C LYS A 2 12.67 -41.76 -10.61
N LYS A 3 13.10 -42.35 -9.49
CA LYS A 3 13.89 -41.64 -8.48
C LYS A 3 15.31 -41.41 -9.04
N ILE A 4 15.81 -40.19 -8.88
CA ILE A 4 17.13 -39.76 -9.34
C ILE A 4 17.84 -38.99 -8.23
N ASN A 5 19.17 -39.04 -8.23
CA ASN A 5 20.02 -38.35 -7.26
C ASN A 5 20.78 -37.22 -7.96
N ILE A 6 20.73 -36.03 -7.38
CA ILE A 6 21.45 -34.85 -7.86
C ILE A 6 22.17 -34.17 -6.71
N THR A 7 23.08 -33.26 -7.02
CA THR A 7 23.76 -32.41 -6.04
C THR A 7 23.56 -30.94 -6.39
N ILE A 8 23.06 -30.13 -5.46
CA ILE A 8 22.95 -28.66 -5.59
C ILE A 8 23.74 -28.02 -4.46
N ASN A 9 24.75 -27.18 -4.75
CA ASN A 9 25.62 -26.54 -3.75
C ASN A 9 26.16 -27.53 -2.69
N SER A 10 26.72 -28.64 -3.15
CA SER A 10 27.22 -29.74 -2.30
C SER A 10 26.17 -30.54 -1.49
N LYS A 11 24.87 -30.20 -1.58
CA LYS A 11 23.78 -30.94 -0.93
C LYS A 11 23.25 -32.02 -1.88
N LYS A 12 23.32 -33.29 -1.46
CA LYS A 12 22.74 -34.43 -2.19
C LYS A 12 21.22 -34.46 -1.99
N ILE A 13 20.47 -34.62 -3.08
CA ILE A 13 19.01 -34.60 -3.10
C ILE A 13 18.52 -35.80 -3.90
N THR A 14 17.58 -36.54 -3.34
CA THR A 14 16.83 -37.54 -4.08
C THR A 14 15.50 -36.93 -4.53
N THR A 15 15.27 -36.90 -5.83
CA THR A 15 14.07 -36.31 -6.45
C THR A 15 13.51 -37.24 -7.53
N THR A 16 12.51 -36.77 -8.28
CA THR A 16 11.85 -37.53 -9.36
C THR A 16 12.16 -36.92 -10.73
N SER A 17 12.32 -37.80 -11.73
CA SER A 17 12.52 -37.40 -13.13
C SER A 17 11.37 -36.53 -13.63
N GLY A 18 11.68 -35.43 -14.32
CA GLY A 18 10.70 -34.54 -14.95
C GLY A 18 10.55 -33.17 -14.27
N LYS A 19 11.02 -33.02 -13.03
CA LYS A 19 11.10 -31.71 -12.36
C LYS A 19 12.24 -30.87 -12.93
N THR A 20 12.08 -29.56 -12.90
CA THR A 20 13.12 -28.60 -13.26
C THR A 20 14.12 -28.38 -12.12
N ILE A 21 15.31 -27.87 -12.42
CA ILE A 21 16.31 -27.53 -11.39
C ILE A 21 15.72 -26.55 -10.38
N LEU A 22 14.97 -25.54 -10.83
CA LEU A 22 14.37 -24.52 -9.97
C LEU A 22 13.32 -25.13 -9.01
N GLU A 23 12.47 -26.02 -9.49
CA GLU A 23 11.48 -26.71 -8.65
C GLU A 23 12.16 -27.53 -7.56
N VAL A 24 13.19 -28.31 -7.91
CA VAL A 24 13.92 -29.13 -6.93
C VAL A 24 14.65 -28.27 -5.92
N ASN A 25 15.24 -27.15 -6.34
CA ASN A 25 15.87 -26.18 -5.46
C ASN A 25 14.86 -25.60 -4.44
N ASN A 26 13.69 -25.17 -4.91
CA ASN A 26 12.67 -24.53 -4.07
C ASN A 26 12.03 -25.53 -3.09
N GLU A 27 11.67 -26.74 -3.54
CA GLU A 27 11.10 -27.78 -2.67
C GLU A 27 12.03 -28.19 -1.52
N ASN A 28 13.35 -28.08 -1.73
CA ASN A 28 14.37 -28.48 -0.75
C ASN A 28 14.98 -27.28 0.00
N ASN A 29 14.46 -26.07 -0.22
CA ASN A 29 14.91 -24.81 0.39
C ASN A 29 16.44 -24.66 0.39
N ILE A 30 17.06 -24.78 -0.78
CA ILE A 30 18.54 -24.85 -0.89
C ILE A 30 19.16 -23.48 -1.07
N ASP A 31 18.70 -22.74 -2.07
CA ASP A 31 19.16 -21.40 -2.38
C ASP A 31 18.02 -20.55 -2.96
N ASN A 32 18.18 -19.23 -2.99
CA ASN A 32 17.21 -18.31 -3.57
C ASN A 32 17.62 -17.94 -5.02
N ILE A 33 17.21 -18.75 -5.99
CA ILE A 33 17.47 -18.48 -7.40
C ILE A 33 16.50 -17.39 -7.92
N PRO A 34 16.99 -16.23 -8.39
CA PRO A 34 16.13 -15.10 -8.78
C PRO A 34 15.38 -15.37 -10.08
N THR A 35 14.11 -14.94 -10.14
CA THR A 35 13.27 -15.05 -11.35
C THR A 35 12.41 -13.80 -11.53
N LEU A 36 12.32 -13.29 -12.76
CA LEU A 36 11.37 -12.23 -13.13
C LEU A 36 10.26 -12.73 -14.06
N CYS A 37 10.52 -13.71 -14.93
CA CYS A 37 9.56 -14.22 -15.91
C CYS A 37 8.90 -15.56 -15.51
N HIS A 38 9.26 -16.12 -14.36
CA HIS A 38 8.69 -17.37 -13.86
C HIS A 38 7.59 -17.08 -12.84
N ASP A 39 6.57 -17.94 -12.83
CA ASP A 39 5.54 -18.03 -11.81
C ASP A 39 5.14 -19.51 -11.77
N LYS A 40 5.02 -20.09 -10.57
CA LYS A 40 4.78 -21.54 -10.39
C LYS A 40 3.46 -22.05 -11.02
N ARG A 41 2.57 -21.13 -11.41
CA ARG A 41 1.24 -21.43 -11.95
C ARG A 41 1.21 -21.47 -13.47
N ILE A 42 2.30 -21.11 -14.14
CA ILE A 42 2.45 -21.12 -15.60
C ILE A 42 3.68 -21.94 -15.99
N GLU A 43 3.66 -22.51 -17.20
CA GLU A 43 4.79 -23.28 -17.72
C GLU A 43 6.10 -22.46 -17.77
N PRO A 44 7.28 -23.08 -17.76
CA PRO A 44 8.54 -22.35 -17.91
C PRO A 44 8.63 -21.55 -19.23
N TYR A 45 9.08 -20.28 -19.15
CA TYR A 45 9.29 -19.42 -20.34
C TYR A 45 10.76 -19.12 -20.64
N GLY A 46 11.60 -18.98 -19.59
CA GLY A 46 13.04 -18.81 -19.75
C GLY A 46 13.51 -17.50 -20.41
N SER A 47 12.76 -16.39 -20.34
CA SER A 47 13.13 -15.15 -21.07
C SER A 47 13.98 -14.14 -20.29
N CYS A 48 13.94 -14.13 -18.94
CA CYS A 48 14.65 -13.12 -18.15
C CYS A 48 16.12 -13.44 -17.87
N PHE A 49 16.54 -14.70 -18.06
CA PHE A 49 17.90 -15.21 -17.79
C PHE A 49 18.46 -14.98 -16.37
N LEU A 50 17.67 -14.56 -15.38
CA LEU A 50 18.15 -14.44 -14.00
C LEU A 50 18.34 -15.79 -13.31
N CYS A 51 17.51 -16.77 -13.66
CA CYS A 51 17.52 -18.10 -13.04
C CYS A 51 18.65 -19.01 -13.54
N VAL A 52 19.64 -18.46 -14.24
CA VAL A 52 20.74 -19.25 -14.77
C VAL A 52 21.57 -19.87 -13.64
N VAL A 53 22.00 -21.11 -13.86
CA VAL A 53 22.84 -21.91 -12.97
C VAL A 53 23.97 -22.55 -13.78
N GLU A 54 25.02 -22.96 -13.09
CA GLU A 54 26.11 -23.73 -13.67
C GLU A 54 25.92 -25.21 -13.36
N VAL A 55 26.11 -26.07 -14.37
CA VAL A 55 26.04 -27.53 -14.22
C VAL A 55 27.34 -28.12 -14.72
N GLU A 56 27.97 -28.96 -13.88
CA GLU A 56 29.25 -29.56 -14.22
C GLU A 56 29.15 -30.38 -15.51
N GLY A 57 30.16 -30.24 -16.38
CA GLY A 57 30.17 -30.83 -17.72
C GLY A 57 29.44 -30.02 -18.80
N ILE A 58 28.64 -29.01 -18.44
CA ILE A 58 27.97 -28.11 -19.41
C ILE A 58 28.71 -26.77 -19.50
N LYS A 59 29.23 -26.45 -20.69
CA LYS A 59 30.00 -25.21 -20.90
C LYS A 59 29.17 -23.93 -20.75
N LYS A 60 27.87 -23.94 -21.05
CA LYS A 60 27.00 -22.76 -20.98
C LYS A 60 26.23 -22.73 -19.66
N LEU A 61 25.97 -21.54 -19.12
CA LEU A 61 24.98 -21.40 -18.06
C LEU A 61 23.59 -21.72 -18.61
N ILE A 62 22.80 -22.44 -17.84
CA ILE A 62 21.48 -22.92 -18.28
C ILE A 62 20.36 -22.39 -17.36
N PRO A 63 19.18 -22.08 -17.90
CA PRO A 63 18.06 -21.59 -17.11
C PRO A 63 17.46 -22.70 -16.23
N SER A 64 17.64 -22.59 -14.91
CA SER A 64 17.11 -23.58 -13.95
C SER A 64 15.60 -23.76 -14.03
N CYS A 65 14.85 -22.72 -14.43
CA CYS A 65 13.39 -22.76 -14.51
C CYS A 65 12.84 -23.68 -15.61
N SER A 66 13.64 -24.02 -16.63
CA SER A 66 13.19 -24.82 -17.78
C SER A 66 14.07 -26.03 -18.07
N THR A 67 15.15 -26.25 -17.31
CA THR A 67 15.99 -27.44 -17.46
C THR A 67 15.52 -28.55 -16.51
N PRO A 68 15.08 -29.71 -17.02
CA PRO A 68 14.77 -30.88 -16.20
C PRO A 68 16.02 -31.45 -15.54
N VAL A 69 15.89 -31.95 -14.31
CA VAL A 69 16.97 -32.64 -13.60
C VAL A 69 17.19 -34.05 -14.17
N THR A 70 18.46 -34.45 -14.32
CA THR A 70 18.86 -35.81 -14.68
C THR A 70 19.73 -36.42 -13.59
N ASP A 71 19.72 -37.76 -13.50
CA ASP A 71 20.51 -38.49 -12.51
C ASP A 71 22.00 -38.15 -12.61
N GLY A 72 22.64 -37.91 -11.47
CA GLY A 72 24.04 -37.53 -11.37
C GLY A 72 24.37 -36.05 -11.63
N MET A 73 23.38 -35.19 -11.91
CA MET A 73 23.65 -33.74 -12.10
C MET A 73 24.30 -33.11 -10.86
N ILE A 74 25.34 -32.30 -11.08
CA ILE A 74 25.97 -31.45 -10.07
C ILE A 74 25.77 -29.99 -10.49
N ILE A 75 25.07 -29.22 -9.66
CA ILE A 75 24.58 -27.88 -9.96
C ILE A 75 25.14 -26.89 -8.92
N HIS A 76 25.64 -25.76 -9.43
CA HIS A 76 26.08 -24.62 -8.64
C HIS A 76 25.14 -23.44 -8.94
N THR A 77 24.56 -22.84 -7.91
CA THR A 77 23.56 -21.76 -8.07
C THR A 77 24.12 -20.37 -7.79
N ASP A 78 25.30 -20.29 -7.16
CA ASP A 78 26.01 -19.05 -6.85
C ASP A 78 27.51 -19.18 -7.08
N ASN A 79 28.03 -18.34 -7.99
CA ASN A 79 29.45 -18.09 -8.22
C ASN A 79 29.63 -16.80 -9.04
N GLU A 80 30.86 -16.31 -9.19
CA GLU A 80 31.13 -15.04 -9.89
C GLU A 80 30.69 -15.03 -11.36
N ARG A 81 30.75 -16.18 -12.03
CA ARG A 81 30.29 -16.32 -13.41
C ARG A 81 28.78 -16.16 -13.52
N ILE A 82 28.03 -16.77 -12.61
CA ILE A 82 26.57 -16.65 -12.52
C ILE A 82 26.17 -15.22 -12.16
N LYS A 83 26.82 -14.59 -11.17
CA LYS A 83 26.55 -13.20 -10.78
C LYS A 83 26.76 -12.23 -11.94
N SER A 84 27.88 -12.37 -12.65
CA SER A 84 28.18 -11.54 -13.83
C SER A 84 27.12 -11.69 -14.93
N SER A 85 26.67 -12.92 -15.19
CA SER A 85 25.59 -13.16 -16.17
C SER A 85 24.26 -12.57 -15.73
N ARG A 86 23.91 -12.64 -14.44
CA ARG A 86 22.68 -12.06 -13.89
C ARG A 86 22.72 -10.52 -13.97
N LYS A 87 23.87 -9.91 -13.64
CA LYS A 87 24.09 -8.47 -13.77
C LYS A 87 23.87 -8.01 -15.22
N ALA A 88 24.53 -8.63 -16.19
CA ALA A 88 24.37 -8.29 -17.61
C ALA A 88 22.91 -8.45 -18.10
N ALA A 89 22.20 -9.49 -17.65
CA ALA A 89 20.79 -9.68 -17.97
C ALA A 89 19.92 -8.55 -17.39
N LEU A 90 20.18 -8.11 -16.14
CA LEU A 90 19.48 -7.00 -15.52
C LEU A 90 19.73 -5.68 -16.26
N GLU A 91 20.98 -5.37 -16.60
CA GLU A 91 21.35 -4.17 -17.34
C GLU A 91 20.64 -4.10 -18.69
N LEU A 92 20.51 -5.25 -19.39
CA LEU A 92 19.75 -5.33 -20.63
C LEU A 92 18.25 -5.08 -20.42
N LEU A 93 17.65 -5.66 -19.38
CA LEU A 93 16.24 -5.42 -19.05
C LEU A 93 16.00 -3.95 -18.66
N LEU A 94 16.97 -3.32 -18.00
CA LEU A 94 16.93 -1.93 -17.53
C LEU A 94 17.16 -0.91 -18.64
N SER A 95 17.87 -1.27 -19.72
CA SER A 95 18.16 -0.40 -20.87
C SER A 95 16.92 0.25 -21.50
N ASN A 96 15.74 -0.37 -21.30
CA ASN A 96 14.46 0.14 -21.79
C ASN A 96 13.43 0.39 -20.66
N HIS A 97 13.86 0.45 -19.40
CA HIS A 97 12.99 0.70 -18.26
C HIS A 97 12.81 2.21 -17.98
N TYR A 98 12.02 2.88 -18.80
CA TYR A 98 11.77 4.33 -18.76
C TYR A 98 10.77 4.74 -17.67
N ALA A 99 11.18 4.65 -16.41
CA ALA A 99 10.33 4.96 -15.27
C ALA A 99 11.10 5.58 -14.10
N ASP A 100 10.38 6.22 -13.19
CA ASP A 100 10.95 6.75 -11.95
C ASP A 100 10.57 5.85 -10.78
N CYS A 101 11.58 5.36 -10.07
CA CYS A 101 11.34 4.59 -8.86
C CYS A 101 10.70 5.46 -7.78
N ILE A 102 11.24 6.67 -7.57
CA ILE A 102 10.74 7.66 -6.61
C ILE A 102 10.52 9.01 -7.31
N GLY A 103 9.70 9.86 -6.72
CA GLY A 103 9.51 11.22 -7.22
C GLY A 103 10.84 12.01 -7.22
N PRO A 104 11.10 12.85 -8.24
CA PRO A 104 12.33 13.65 -8.29
C PRO A 104 12.43 14.64 -7.12
N CYS A 105 11.29 15.03 -6.55
CA CYS A 105 11.22 15.83 -5.33
C CYS A 105 11.82 15.13 -4.10
N THR A 106 11.67 13.81 -3.98
CA THR A 106 12.29 12.99 -2.92
C THR A 106 13.77 12.82 -3.18
N ASN A 107 14.15 12.47 -4.42
CA ASN A 107 15.55 12.26 -4.82
C ASN A 107 16.41 13.52 -4.63
N ASN A 108 15.84 14.70 -4.91
CA ASN A 108 16.57 15.96 -4.82
C ASN A 108 16.56 16.57 -3.40
N CYS A 109 15.85 15.95 -2.44
CA CYS A 109 15.90 16.39 -1.05
C CYS A 109 17.20 15.88 -0.40
N PRO A 110 18.08 16.74 0.13
CA PRO A 110 19.33 16.27 0.74
C PRO A 110 19.12 15.28 1.89
N ALA A 111 18.04 15.46 2.66
CA ALA A 111 17.67 14.56 3.75
C ALA A 111 16.86 13.33 3.31
N GLY A 112 16.49 13.23 2.03
CA GLY A 112 15.69 12.12 1.48
C GLY A 112 14.24 12.08 2.00
N VAL A 113 13.66 13.23 2.33
CA VAL A 113 12.26 13.29 2.82
C VAL A 113 11.30 12.91 1.70
N ASP A 114 10.40 11.95 1.96
CA ASP A 114 9.44 11.46 0.97
C ASP A 114 8.29 12.44 0.71
N ALA A 115 8.56 13.41 -0.16
CA ALA A 115 7.60 14.42 -0.58
C ALA A 115 6.32 13.84 -1.17
N GLN A 116 6.43 12.82 -2.03
CA GLN A 116 5.25 12.23 -2.66
C GLN A 116 4.35 11.53 -1.63
N GLY A 117 4.94 10.73 -0.73
CA GLY A 117 4.22 10.00 0.30
C GLY A 117 3.42 10.90 1.24
N TYR A 118 4.04 11.94 1.82
CA TYR A 118 3.30 12.79 2.76
C TYR A 118 2.28 13.69 2.06
N ILE A 119 2.51 14.09 0.80
CA ILE A 119 1.51 14.86 0.04
C ILE A 119 0.27 14.01 -0.25
N ALA A 120 0.47 12.73 -0.56
CA ALA A 120 -0.62 11.79 -0.74
C ALA A 120 -1.41 11.60 0.56
N LEU A 121 -0.74 11.41 1.70
CA LEU A 121 -1.40 11.34 3.03
C LEU A 121 -2.15 12.63 3.38
N ILE A 122 -1.57 13.81 3.12
CA ILE A 122 -2.24 15.11 3.28
C ILE A 122 -3.52 15.20 2.43
N SER A 123 -3.49 14.69 1.20
CA SER A 123 -4.67 14.71 0.32
C SER A 123 -5.83 13.83 0.83
N MET A 124 -5.53 12.88 1.72
CA MET A 124 -6.49 12.00 2.38
C MET A 124 -6.86 12.49 3.80
N GLY A 125 -6.32 13.63 4.25
CA GLY A 125 -6.54 14.13 5.62
C GLY A 125 -5.73 13.41 6.72
N LYS A 126 -4.78 12.54 6.34
CA LYS A 126 -3.96 11.72 7.24
C LYS A 126 -2.72 12.48 7.73
N TYR A 127 -2.96 13.57 8.47
CA TYR A 127 -1.89 14.49 8.87
C TYR A 127 -0.91 13.89 9.88
N ARG A 128 -1.37 12.98 10.75
CA ARG A 128 -0.52 12.33 11.77
C ARG A 128 0.46 11.34 11.14
N GLU A 129 0.00 10.60 10.14
CA GLU A 129 0.80 9.67 9.34
C GLU A 129 1.76 10.46 8.43
N ALA A 130 1.30 11.57 7.86
CA ALA A 130 2.12 12.46 7.03
C ALA A 130 3.31 13.03 7.81
N ILE A 131 3.09 13.52 9.04
CA ILE A 131 4.19 14.06 9.85
C ILE A 131 5.13 12.96 10.36
N LYS A 132 4.60 11.76 10.68
CA LYS A 132 5.42 10.58 10.99
C LYS A 132 6.41 10.31 9.87
N LEU A 133 5.94 10.24 8.62
CA LEU A 133 6.78 10.01 7.44
C LEU A 133 7.84 11.12 7.26
N VAL A 134 7.49 12.39 7.51
CA VAL A 134 8.48 13.48 7.45
C VAL A 134 9.56 13.30 8.53
N LYS A 135 9.16 12.98 9.77
CA LYS A 135 10.06 12.81 10.93
C LYS A 135 10.97 11.58 10.81
N GLU A 136 10.69 10.63 9.93
CA GLU A 136 11.62 9.52 9.60
C GLU A 136 12.92 10.02 8.98
N ASN A 137 12.89 11.15 8.28
CA ASN A 137 14.05 11.72 7.57
C ASN A 137 14.43 13.13 8.05
N ASN A 138 13.52 13.83 8.73
CA ASN A 138 13.72 15.20 9.19
C ASN A 138 13.05 15.42 10.56
N PRO A 139 13.81 15.40 11.67
CA PRO A 139 13.28 15.67 13.01
C PRO A 139 13.02 17.16 13.27
N LEU A 140 13.32 18.07 12.32
CA LEU A 140 13.09 19.51 12.48
C LEU A 140 12.09 20.07 11.44
N PRO A 141 10.89 19.48 11.27
CA PRO A 141 9.95 19.87 10.23
C PRO A 141 9.37 21.29 10.40
N LEU A 142 9.22 21.81 11.62
CA LEU A 142 8.74 23.18 11.89
C LEU A 142 9.76 24.23 11.43
N SER A 143 11.03 24.04 11.80
CA SER A 143 12.11 24.94 11.36
C SER A 143 12.32 24.85 9.86
N ILE A 144 12.45 23.63 9.33
CA ILE A 144 12.69 23.45 7.89
C ILE A 144 11.48 23.91 7.07
N GLY A 145 10.24 23.77 7.55
CA GLY A 145 9.06 24.34 6.89
C GLY A 145 9.13 25.85 6.63
N ARG A 146 9.97 26.58 7.38
CA ARG A 146 10.14 28.04 7.28
C ARG A 146 11.42 28.47 6.57
N VAL A 147 12.46 27.64 6.60
CA VAL A 147 13.81 28.04 6.15
C VAL A 147 14.39 27.21 5.01
N CYS A 148 13.64 26.21 4.53
CA CYS A 148 14.05 25.32 3.45
C CYS A 148 14.37 26.08 2.14
N VAL A 149 15.39 25.59 1.45
CA VAL A 149 15.83 26.08 0.14
C VAL A 149 15.00 25.55 -1.05
N ARG A 150 14.11 24.60 -0.77
CA ARG A 150 13.09 24.04 -1.68
C ARG A 150 13.64 23.30 -2.91
N ASP A 151 14.76 22.58 -2.78
CA ASP A 151 15.34 21.74 -3.85
C ASP A 151 14.32 20.73 -4.44
N CYS A 152 13.40 20.25 -3.62
CA CYS A 152 12.29 19.39 -4.03
C CYS A 152 11.29 20.07 -4.98
N GLU A 153 11.06 21.37 -4.86
CA GLU A 153 10.19 22.17 -5.74
C GLU A 153 10.91 22.51 -7.05
N VAL A 154 12.22 22.76 -7.00
CA VAL A 154 13.06 22.95 -8.19
C VAL A 154 13.03 21.70 -9.08
N ALA A 155 13.17 20.51 -8.48
CA ALA A 155 13.10 19.24 -9.19
C ALA A 155 11.68 18.76 -9.51
N CYS A 156 10.64 19.51 -9.12
CA CYS A 156 9.26 19.10 -9.35
C CYS A 156 8.95 19.06 -10.86
N ARG A 157 8.45 17.92 -11.37
CA ARG A 157 8.08 17.80 -12.79
C ARG A 157 6.98 18.73 -13.26
N ARG A 158 6.19 19.23 -12.32
CA ARG A 158 5.11 20.14 -12.64
C ARG A 158 5.62 21.48 -13.22
N ASN A 159 6.90 21.82 -13.02
CA ASN A 159 7.58 22.91 -13.72
C ASN A 159 7.54 22.77 -15.26
N LEU A 160 7.38 21.56 -15.81
CA LEU A 160 7.23 21.32 -17.25
C LEU A 160 5.80 21.55 -17.78
N LEU A 161 4.83 21.83 -16.89
CA LEU A 161 3.42 22.02 -17.24
C LEU A 161 2.91 23.41 -16.84
N ASP A 162 3.10 23.78 -15.58
CA ASP A 162 2.75 25.07 -14.99
C ASP A 162 3.74 25.48 -13.88
N GLU A 163 3.34 25.46 -12.60
CA GLU A 163 4.13 25.84 -11.43
C GLU A 163 4.34 24.64 -10.51
N PRO A 164 5.47 24.56 -9.76
CA PRO A 164 5.72 23.41 -8.91
C PRO A 164 4.68 23.32 -7.79
N VAL A 165 4.53 22.12 -7.23
CA VAL A 165 3.73 21.94 -6.00
C VAL A 165 4.41 22.70 -4.87
N ALA A 166 3.65 23.38 -4.01
CA ALA A 166 4.16 24.04 -2.81
C ALA A 166 4.50 23.03 -1.69
N ILE A 167 5.44 22.13 -1.99
CA ILE A 167 5.90 21.03 -1.15
C ILE A 167 6.31 21.54 0.24
N ASN A 168 7.05 22.64 0.30
CA ASN A 168 7.49 23.20 1.58
C ASN A 168 6.33 23.73 2.43
N ALA A 169 5.34 24.37 1.80
CA ALA A 169 4.15 24.88 2.49
C ALA A 169 3.29 23.74 3.04
N LEU A 170 3.11 22.66 2.26
CA LEU A 170 2.42 21.45 2.69
C LEU A 170 3.10 20.81 3.92
N LYS A 171 4.44 20.69 3.90
CA LYS A 171 5.24 20.20 5.03
C LYS A 171 5.10 21.11 6.26
N ARG A 172 5.16 22.43 6.08
CA ARG A 172 5.00 23.39 7.18
C ARG A 172 3.65 23.24 7.86
N TYR A 173 2.57 23.14 7.09
CA TYR A 173 1.22 23.02 7.63
C TYR A 173 1.04 21.80 8.53
N ILE A 174 1.48 20.61 8.09
CA ILE A 174 1.38 19.41 8.95
C ILE A 174 2.28 19.50 10.19
N ALA A 175 3.42 20.18 10.08
CA ALA A 175 4.30 20.42 11.22
C ALA A 175 3.63 21.36 12.25
N ASP A 176 2.96 22.41 11.77
CA ASP A 176 2.23 23.37 12.63
C ASP A 176 1.04 22.69 13.35
N ILE A 177 0.37 21.71 12.72
CA ILE A 177 -0.65 20.85 13.37
C ILE A 177 0.00 19.97 14.44
N ASP A 178 1.05 19.24 14.09
CA ASP A 178 1.78 18.36 15.01
C ASP A 178 2.29 19.11 16.23
N ASN A 179 2.69 20.37 16.09
CA ASN A 179 3.16 21.16 17.23
C ASN A 179 2.12 21.27 18.37
N LYS A 180 0.82 21.23 18.05
CA LYS A 180 -0.29 21.24 19.02
C LYS A 180 -0.52 19.87 19.67
N ASN A 181 -0.35 18.79 18.91
CA ASN A 181 -0.46 17.41 19.38
C ASN A 181 0.61 16.55 18.71
N LYS A 182 1.76 16.43 19.38
CA LYS A 182 2.99 15.89 18.78
C LYS A 182 2.91 14.39 18.63
N TRP A 183 3.24 13.90 17.43
CA TRP A 183 3.64 12.51 17.26
C TRP A 183 5.04 12.31 17.83
N ILE A 184 5.20 11.26 18.64
CA ILE A 184 6.43 10.89 19.35
C ILE A 184 6.83 9.49 18.88
N PRO A 185 8.09 9.27 18.47
CA PRO A 185 8.59 7.94 18.11
C PRO A 185 8.76 7.05 19.34
N GLU A 186 8.68 5.73 19.14
CA GLU A 186 9.05 4.76 20.18
C GLU A 186 10.57 4.66 20.31
N ILE A 187 11.06 4.66 21.55
CA ILE A 187 12.48 4.49 21.86
C ILE A 187 12.77 2.99 22.01
N LYS A 188 13.77 2.49 21.30
CA LYS A 188 14.22 1.09 21.42
C LYS A 188 14.81 0.81 22.80
N LYS A 189 14.90 -0.48 23.16
CA LYS A 189 15.50 -0.90 24.44
C LYS A 189 16.91 -0.31 24.60
N SER A 190 17.21 0.17 25.82
CA SER A 190 18.52 0.74 26.14
C SER A 190 19.65 -0.19 25.76
N LYS A 191 20.63 0.33 25.00
CA LYS A 191 21.87 -0.38 24.65
C LYS A 191 22.96 -0.18 25.72
N ASN A 192 22.71 0.64 26.75
CA ASN A 192 23.66 0.98 27.83
C ASN A 192 25.01 1.55 27.36
N LYS A 193 25.01 2.23 26.21
CA LYS A 193 26.20 2.87 25.60
C LYS A 193 26.01 4.38 25.53
N LYS A 194 27.09 5.14 25.73
CA LYS A 194 27.05 6.62 25.78
C LYS A 194 27.65 7.25 24.54
N VAL A 195 26.98 8.28 24.01
CA VAL A 195 27.44 9.07 22.87
C VAL A 195 27.45 10.56 23.21
N ALA A 196 28.55 11.25 22.90
CA ALA A 196 28.68 12.69 23.08
C ALA A 196 28.47 13.42 21.75
N ILE A 197 27.70 14.50 21.78
CA ILE A 197 27.42 15.35 20.61
C ILE A 197 27.90 16.76 20.91
N ILE A 198 28.78 17.28 20.08
CA ILE A 198 29.41 18.59 20.26
C ILE A 198 28.78 19.54 19.25
N GLY A 199 28.00 20.50 19.73
CA GLY A 199 27.21 21.45 18.94
C GLY A 199 25.73 21.09 18.90
N GLY A 200 24.89 22.01 19.35
CA GLY A 200 23.43 21.90 19.41
C GLY A 200 22.70 22.45 18.18
N GLY A 201 23.35 22.46 17.02
CA GLY A 201 22.76 22.91 15.75
C GLY A 201 21.90 21.84 15.06
N PRO A 202 21.41 22.09 13.83
CA PRO A 202 20.57 21.14 13.11
C PRO A 202 21.21 19.75 12.92
N ALA A 203 22.51 19.68 12.61
CA ALA A 203 23.22 18.40 12.49
C ALA A 203 23.31 17.65 13.84
N GLY A 204 23.69 18.35 14.91
CA GLY A 204 23.83 17.76 16.25
C GLY A 204 22.49 17.31 16.84
N LEU A 205 21.44 18.14 16.75
CA LEU A 205 20.08 17.78 17.17
C LEU A 205 19.56 16.56 16.42
N THR A 206 19.83 16.49 15.11
CA THR A 206 19.42 15.35 14.30
C THR A 206 20.18 14.08 14.68
N CYS A 207 21.49 14.16 14.83
CA CYS A 207 22.31 13.03 15.28
C CYS A 207 21.83 12.52 16.65
N ALA A 208 21.53 13.44 17.57
CA ALA A 208 21.04 13.14 18.91
C ALA A 208 19.70 12.42 18.88
N TYR A 209 18.77 12.92 18.06
CA TYR A 209 17.46 12.31 17.85
C TYR A 209 17.59 10.85 17.40
N TYR A 210 18.33 10.58 16.32
CA TYR A 210 18.44 9.23 15.77
C TYR A 210 19.17 8.25 16.70
N LEU A 211 20.18 8.69 17.45
CA LEU A 211 20.85 7.83 18.41
C LEU A 211 19.97 7.55 19.64
N THR A 212 19.18 8.53 20.08
CA THR A 212 18.28 8.34 21.23
C THR A 212 17.18 7.33 20.92
N ILE A 213 16.54 7.42 19.74
CA ILE A 213 15.51 6.45 19.33
C ILE A 213 16.08 5.03 19.18
N GLU A 214 17.37 4.88 18.86
CA GLU A 214 18.07 3.60 18.81
C GLU A 214 18.43 3.02 20.19
N GLY A 215 18.17 3.75 21.28
CA GLY A 215 18.38 3.31 22.66
C GLY A 215 19.74 3.69 23.25
N TYR A 216 20.45 4.67 22.68
CA TYR A 216 21.70 5.20 23.24
C TYR A 216 21.47 6.31 24.27
N SER A 217 22.36 6.41 25.26
CA SER A 217 22.40 7.55 26.18
C SER A 217 23.19 8.70 25.55
N VAL A 218 22.51 9.79 25.19
CA VAL A 218 23.10 10.89 24.43
C VAL A 218 23.23 12.14 25.28
N THR A 219 24.41 12.79 25.23
CA THR A 219 24.64 14.11 25.83
C THR A 219 25.06 15.12 24.77
N ILE A 220 24.34 16.25 24.64
CA ILE A 220 24.70 17.39 23.80
C ILE A 220 25.49 18.42 24.61
N PHE A 221 26.65 18.82 24.10
CA PHE A 221 27.48 19.90 24.63
C PHE A 221 27.39 21.11 23.70
N GLU A 222 26.95 22.25 24.21
CA GLU A 222 26.73 23.48 23.45
C GLU A 222 27.42 24.68 24.12
N LYS A 223 28.13 25.47 23.31
CA LYS A 223 28.84 26.68 23.76
C LYS A 223 27.88 27.82 24.10
N LEU A 224 26.81 27.97 23.33
CA LEU A 224 25.86 29.07 23.47
C LEU A 224 24.79 28.79 24.55
N PRO A 225 24.09 29.83 25.06
CA PRO A 225 23.12 29.67 26.16
C PRO A 225 21.91 28.80 25.81
N LYS A 226 21.55 28.71 24.53
CA LYS A 226 20.43 27.89 24.03
C LYS A 226 20.83 27.13 22.76
N LEU A 227 20.25 25.95 22.58
CA LEU A 227 20.41 25.10 21.40
C LEU A 227 19.77 25.72 20.15
N GLY A 228 20.00 25.10 18.99
CA GLY A 228 19.48 25.52 17.68
C GLY A 228 20.56 26.04 16.73
N GLY A 229 21.77 26.33 17.22
CA GLY A 229 22.90 26.77 16.40
C GLY A 229 22.51 27.88 15.41
N MET A 230 22.86 27.72 14.12
CA MET A 230 22.54 28.71 13.09
C MET A 230 21.03 28.92 12.86
N LEU A 231 20.15 27.96 13.17
CA LEU A 231 18.70 28.18 13.13
C LEU A 231 18.28 29.22 14.18
N ARG A 232 18.91 29.21 15.37
CA ARG A 232 18.63 30.19 16.42
C ARG A 232 19.34 31.52 16.16
N TYR A 233 20.64 31.49 15.92
CA TYR A 233 21.49 32.68 15.96
C TYR A 233 21.81 33.28 14.58
N GLY A 234 21.47 32.58 13.50
CA GLY A 234 21.70 33.04 12.13
C GLY A 234 20.45 33.38 11.33
N ILE A 235 19.26 33.01 11.80
CA ILE A 235 17.97 33.24 11.11
C ILE A 235 17.12 34.20 11.95
N PRO A 236 16.60 35.31 11.39
CA PRO A 236 15.78 36.28 12.13
C PRO A 236 14.43 35.73 12.61
N GLU A 237 13.87 36.37 13.65
CA GLU A 237 12.61 35.97 14.29
C GLU A 237 11.37 36.08 13.37
N TYR A 238 11.34 37.03 12.44
CA TYR A 238 10.25 37.18 11.47
C TYR A 238 10.17 36.04 10.43
N ARG A 239 11.23 35.24 10.30
CA ARG A 239 11.30 34.05 9.44
C ARG A 239 11.16 32.76 10.26
N LEU A 240 11.88 32.66 11.37
CA LEU A 240 11.82 31.52 12.28
C LEU A 240 11.59 32.01 13.71
N PRO A 241 10.31 32.04 14.16
CA PRO A 241 9.97 32.45 15.51
C PRO A 241 10.69 31.60 16.57
N LYS A 242 11.28 32.25 17.58
CA LYS A 242 12.13 31.56 18.56
C LYS A 242 11.34 30.64 19.48
N ASN A 243 10.09 30.99 19.79
CA ASN A 243 9.15 30.15 20.53
C ASN A 243 8.82 28.84 19.78
N ILE A 244 8.65 28.88 18.45
CA ILE A 244 8.43 27.69 17.62
C ILE A 244 9.68 26.80 17.63
N LEU A 245 10.87 27.40 17.45
CA LEU A 245 12.14 26.67 17.54
C LEU A 245 12.35 26.06 18.94
N ASP A 246 12.02 26.79 20.01
CA ASP A 246 12.09 26.28 21.38
C ASP A 246 11.14 25.10 21.59
N SER A 247 9.91 25.15 21.07
CA SER A 247 8.96 24.01 21.11
C SER A 247 9.49 22.80 20.33
N GLU A 248 10.11 23.03 19.17
CA GLU A 248 10.69 21.98 18.34
C GLU A 248 11.92 21.33 18.98
N ILE A 249 12.80 22.12 19.59
CA ILE A 249 13.96 21.58 20.29
C ILE A 249 13.52 20.84 21.55
N LYS A 250 12.55 21.38 22.28
CA LYS A 250 12.08 20.83 23.55
C LYS A 250 11.60 19.39 23.41
N TRP A 251 10.79 19.07 22.39
CA TRP A 251 10.29 17.70 22.26
C TRP A 251 11.40 16.69 21.94
N ILE A 252 12.44 17.10 21.20
CA ILE A 252 13.60 16.26 20.94
C ILE A 252 14.33 15.96 22.26
N ILE A 253 14.54 16.99 23.09
CA ILE A 253 15.18 16.82 24.40
C ILE A 253 14.34 15.95 25.33
N ASP A 254 13.02 16.14 25.32
CA ASP A 254 12.06 15.39 26.14
C ASP A 254 12.05 13.87 25.81
N LEU A 255 12.73 13.41 24.74
CA LEU A 255 13.03 11.98 24.50
C LEU A 255 14.07 11.38 25.46
N GLY A 256 14.71 12.20 26.30
CA GLY A 256 15.72 11.76 27.27
C GLY A 256 17.16 12.17 26.92
N ILE A 257 17.34 13.18 26.07
CA ILE A 257 18.67 13.70 25.72
C ILE A 257 19.16 14.63 26.84
N GLU A 258 20.37 14.37 27.36
CA GLU A 258 21.01 15.28 28.29
C GLU A 258 21.61 16.48 27.55
N VAL A 259 21.47 17.68 28.10
CA VAL A 259 21.98 18.91 27.47
C VAL A 259 22.85 19.68 28.45
N ARG A 260 24.03 20.09 28.00
CA ARG A 260 24.96 20.98 28.73
C ARG A 260 25.27 22.19 27.87
N THR A 261 24.69 23.33 28.22
CA THR A 261 24.92 24.63 27.56
C THR A 261 26.01 25.44 28.27
N GLY A 262 26.60 26.42 27.59
CA GLY A 262 27.65 27.27 28.16
C GLY A 262 29.01 26.58 28.31
N VAL A 263 29.24 25.47 27.62
CA VAL A 263 30.48 24.68 27.69
C VAL A 263 31.13 24.59 26.31
N GLU A 264 32.42 24.86 26.22
CA GLU A 264 33.19 24.98 24.98
C GLU A 264 34.27 23.91 24.86
N MET A 265 34.26 23.18 23.74
CA MET A 265 35.31 22.22 23.39
C MET A 265 36.65 22.95 23.17
N GLY A 266 37.72 22.40 23.74
CA GLY A 266 39.06 23.02 23.74
C GLY A 266 39.29 24.00 24.89
N LYS A 267 38.25 24.36 25.68
CA LYS A 267 38.37 25.13 26.92
C LYS A 267 37.94 24.32 28.14
N ASP A 268 36.69 23.85 28.15
CA ASP A 268 36.08 23.17 29.29
C ASP A 268 36.27 21.64 29.23
N PHE A 269 36.31 21.08 28.02
CA PHE A 269 36.51 19.66 27.77
C PHE A 269 37.20 19.40 26.42
N ASP A 270 37.72 18.20 26.25
CA ASP A 270 38.36 17.70 25.02
C ASP A 270 37.87 16.27 24.72
N ILE A 271 38.28 15.71 23.57
CA ILE A 271 37.87 14.39 23.10
C ILE A 271 38.32 13.29 24.07
N GLU A 272 39.57 13.33 24.53
CA GLU A 272 40.13 12.31 25.42
C GLU A 272 39.43 12.26 26.78
N ARG A 273 39.08 13.42 27.34
CA ARG A 273 38.31 13.53 28.60
C ARG A 273 36.92 12.96 28.46
N LEU A 274 36.27 13.14 27.30
CA LEU A 274 34.97 12.52 27.03
C LEU A 274 35.11 11.00 26.91
N GLN A 275 36.10 10.49 26.18
CA GLN A 275 36.35 9.04 26.10
C GLN A 275 36.61 8.43 27.49
N LYS A 276 37.41 9.09 28.34
CA LYS A 276 37.64 8.67 29.74
C LYS A 276 36.39 8.68 30.62
N LYS A 277 35.37 9.47 30.29
CA LYS A 277 34.05 9.49 30.96
C LYS A 277 33.10 8.39 30.44
N GLY A 278 33.57 7.53 29.54
CA GLY A 278 32.83 6.39 29.01
C GLY A 278 31.98 6.71 27.78
N TYR A 279 32.23 7.83 27.08
CA TYR A 279 31.61 8.08 25.78
C TYR A 279 32.35 7.27 24.71
N GLU A 280 31.69 6.26 24.14
CA GLU A 280 32.27 5.32 23.16
C GLU A 280 32.33 5.91 21.74
N ALA A 281 31.45 6.86 21.44
CA ALA A 281 31.45 7.61 20.17
C ALA A 281 31.23 9.10 20.41
N ILE A 282 31.80 9.93 19.54
CA ILE A 282 31.72 11.39 19.62
C ILE A 282 31.34 11.94 18.25
N PHE A 283 30.33 12.81 18.18
CA PHE A 283 29.95 13.52 16.95
C PHE A 283 30.23 15.02 17.08
N ILE A 284 30.90 15.62 16.09
CA ILE A 284 31.24 17.03 16.02
C ILE A 284 30.37 17.71 14.97
N GLY A 285 29.45 18.56 15.42
CA GLY A 285 28.48 19.31 14.61
C GLY A 285 28.60 20.83 14.79
N VAL A 286 29.82 21.34 14.94
CA VAL A 286 30.09 22.77 15.20
C VAL A 286 29.90 23.57 13.90
N GLY A 287 28.79 24.29 13.76
CA GLY A 287 28.47 25.04 12.52
C GLY A 287 29.45 26.17 12.17
N ALA A 288 29.29 26.77 10.98
CA ALA A 288 30.15 27.85 10.49
C ALA A 288 29.78 29.22 11.09
N GLN A 289 30.16 29.43 12.35
CA GLN A 289 29.70 30.58 13.15
C GLN A 289 30.56 31.85 13.03
N LYS A 290 31.68 31.82 12.29
CA LYS A 290 32.62 32.95 12.18
C LYS A 290 32.37 33.74 10.89
N SER A 291 32.37 35.06 10.96
CA SER A 291 32.22 35.92 9.78
C SER A 291 33.52 36.01 8.98
N SER A 292 33.42 36.07 7.64
CA SER A 292 34.55 36.43 6.78
C SER A 292 34.80 37.94 6.80
N SER A 293 36.07 38.35 6.73
CA SER A 293 36.46 39.76 6.63
C SER A 293 36.31 40.29 5.19
N MET A 294 35.91 41.56 5.08
CA MET A 294 35.87 42.34 3.84
C MET A 294 37.25 42.70 3.30
N ARG A 295 38.29 42.57 4.15
CA ARG A 295 39.70 42.86 3.85
C ARG A 295 39.94 44.33 3.51
N VAL A 296 39.17 45.22 4.13
CA VAL A 296 39.34 46.68 4.00
C VAL A 296 40.04 47.22 5.25
N LYS A 297 40.97 48.15 5.07
CA LYS A 297 41.71 48.76 6.18
C LYS A 297 40.74 49.52 7.10
N GLY A 298 40.77 49.23 8.40
CA GLY A 298 39.89 49.84 9.41
C GLY A 298 38.59 49.08 9.68
N GLU A 299 38.37 47.90 9.07
CA GLU A 299 37.15 47.08 9.25
C GLU A 299 36.88 46.68 10.71
N ASP A 300 37.90 46.26 11.45
CA ASP A 300 37.76 45.73 12.82
C ASP A 300 37.83 46.83 13.90
N ASP A 301 38.35 48.03 13.57
CA ASP A 301 38.68 49.09 14.53
C ASP A 301 37.77 50.34 14.44
N THR A 302 36.83 50.38 13.49
CA THR A 302 35.95 51.54 13.25
C THR A 302 34.57 51.35 13.88
N ALA A 303 34.12 52.32 14.67
CA ALA A 303 32.76 52.32 15.22
C ALA A 303 31.71 52.50 14.11
N GLY A 304 30.65 51.68 14.12
CA GLY A 304 29.60 51.67 13.09
C GLY A 304 29.76 50.55 12.04
N ILE A 305 30.85 49.79 12.08
CA ILE A 305 31.04 48.60 11.26
C ILE A 305 30.73 47.35 12.08
N ILE A 306 29.86 46.48 11.57
CA ILE A 306 29.44 45.25 12.23
C ILE A 306 29.56 44.08 11.25
N LYS A 307 29.91 42.90 11.73
CA LYS A 307 29.90 41.67 10.92
C LYS A 307 28.50 41.07 10.89
N GLY A 308 28.05 40.59 9.74
CA GLY A 308 26.65 40.19 9.52
C GLY A 308 26.15 39.10 10.46
N ILE A 309 26.95 38.05 10.71
CA ILE A 309 26.56 36.98 11.64
C ILE A 309 26.49 37.51 13.07
N ASP A 310 27.44 38.36 13.46
CA ASP A 310 27.50 38.92 14.81
C ASP A 310 26.33 39.90 15.02
N PHE A 311 25.94 40.66 14.00
CA PHE A 311 24.74 41.50 14.03
C PHE A 311 23.47 40.68 14.28
N LEU A 312 23.24 39.62 13.50
CA LEU A 312 22.06 38.75 13.65
C LEU A 312 22.06 38.01 15.00
N ARG A 313 23.22 37.50 15.42
CA ARG A 313 23.40 36.83 16.72
C ARG A 313 23.13 37.79 17.87
N ASN A 314 23.73 38.98 17.87
CA ASN A 314 23.55 39.97 18.92
C ASN A 314 22.12 40.48 18.99
N THR A 315 21.44 40.63 17.84
CA THR A 315 20.01 40.97 17.83
C THR A 315 19.16 39.92 18.55
N THR A 316 19.56 38.65 18.43
CA THR A 316 18.88 37.53 19.11
C THR A 316 19.23 37.44 20.60
N LEU A 317 20.49 37.69 20.98
CA LEU A 317 20.96 37.56 22.36
C LEU A 317 20.61 38.79 23.22
N ASN A 318 20.77 39.98 22.67
CA ASN A 318 20.76 41.25 23.39
C ASN A 318 19.54 42.13 23.03
N GLY A 319 18.66 41.66 22.14
CA GLY A 319 17.48 42.39 21.67
C GLY A 319 17.78 43.34 20.50
N LYS A 320 16.77 44.09 20.08
CA LYS A 320 16.82 45.00 18.92
C LYS A 320 17.86 46.12 19.15
N PRO A 321 18.94 46.20 18.35
CA PRO A 321 19.82 47.37 18.36
C PRO A 321 19.11 48.59 17.74
N GLU A 322 19.43 49.79 18.21
CA GLU A 322 18.98 51.04 17.59
C GLU A 322 19.86 51.39 16.40
N LEU A 323 19.33 51.21 15.18
CA LEU A 323 19.99 51.62 13.95
C LEU A 323 19.25 52.82 13.38
N ASN A 324 19.84 54.00 13.44
CA ASN A 324 19.33 55.22 12.78
C ASN A 324 20.18 55.54 11.54
N GLY A 325 19.62 56.25 10.56
CA GLY A 325 20.32 56.66 9.36
C GLY A 325 20.38 55.58 8.26
N THR A 326 21.40 55.67 7.40
CA THR A 326 21.58 54.77 6.24
C THR A 326 22.49 53.59 6.59
N VAL A 327 21.98 52.37 6.40
CA VAL A 327 22.74 51.12 6.61
C VAL A 327 23.14 50.52 5.27
N ALA A 328 24.43 50.32 5.05
CA ALA A 328 24.97 49.59 3.90
C ALA A 328 25.33 48.16 4.29
N ILE A 329 24.87 47.15 3.53
CA ILE A 329 25.18 45.73 3.73
C ILE A 329 26.02 45.25 2.57
N VAL A 330 27.21 44.71 2.84
CA VAL A 330 28.10 44.18 1.79
C VAL A 330 27.94 42.66 1.70
N GLY A 331 27.35 42.17 0.62
CA GLY A 331 27.13 40.74 0.41
C GLY A 331 25.90 40.45 -0.45
N GLY A 332 25.71 39.18 -0.84
CA GLY A 332 24.58 38.76 -1.67
C GLY A 332 23.93 37.44 -1.27
N GLY A 333 24.36 36.82 -0.17
CA GLY A 333 23.77 35.56 0.32
C GLY A 333 22.57 35.79 1.25
N ASN A 334 21.92 34.71 1.70
CA ASN A 334 20.75 34.79 2.59
C ASN A 334 21.04 35.60 3.87
N THR A 335 22.24 35.46 4.46
CA THR A 335 22.67 36.28 5.60
C THR A 335 22.64 37.78 5.31
N ALA A 336 22.97 38.21 4.09
CA ALA A 336 22.93 39.63 3.71
C ALA A 336 21.48 40.13 3.60
N ILE A 337 20.57 39.32 3.03
CA ILE A 337 19.14 39.64 2.96
C ILE A 337 18.52 39.70 4.36
N ASP A 338 18.82 38.71 5.19
CA ASP A 338 18.35 38.63 6.57
C ASP A 338 18.86 39.82 7.40
N ALA A 339 20.13 40.21 7.24
CA ALA A 339 20.70 41.39 7.89
C ALA A 339 20.03 42.68 7.41
N ALA A 340 19.78 42.84 6.11
CA ALA A 340 19.13 44.02 5.55
C ALA A 340 17.69 44.20 6.05
N ARG A 341 16.89 43.12 6.01
CA ARG A 341 15.50 43.13 6.49
C ARG A 341 15.39 43.28 8.00
N THR A 342 16.37 42.75 8.74
CA THR A 342 16.50 42.98 10.19
C THR A 342 16.87 44.43 10.47
N ALA A 343 17.78 45.04 9.71
CA ALA A 343 18.17 46.44 9.88
C ALA A 343 16.98 47.41 9.72
N LEU A 344 16.10 47.17 8.73
CA LEU A 344 14.84 47.93 8.60
C LEU A 344 13.99 47.85 9.88
N ARG A 345 13.82 46.64 10.42
CA ARG A 345 13.05 46.41 11.65
C ARG A 345 13.74 46.98 12.90
N CYS A 346 15.05 47.17 12.83
CA CYS A 346 15.86 47.82 13.86
C CYS A 346 15.78 49.36 13.84
N GLY A 347 15.08 49.96 12.86
CA GLY A 347 14.81 51.40 12.81
C GLY A 347 15.55 52.17 11.71
N ALA A 348 16.30 51.47 10.82
CA ALA A 348 17.08 52.15 9.78
C ALA A 348 16.17 52.91 8.81
N ASP A 349 16.52 54.17 8.51
CA ASP A 349 15.76 55.03 7.59
C ASP A 349 15.86 54.54 6.14
N LYS A 350 17.07 54.10 5.76
CA LYS A 350 17.37 53.53 4.43
C LYS A 350 18.34 52.36 4.56
N VAL A 351 18.09 51.31 3.79
CA VAL A 351 18.93 50.11 3.77
C VAL A 351 19.36 49.81 2.35
N LYS A 352 20.67 49.68 2.13
CA LYS A 352 21.29 49.45 0.82
C LYS A 352 22.14 48.19 0.84
N ILE A 353 21.90 47.26 -0.07
CA ILE A 353 22.77 46.09 -0.29
C ILE A 353 23.79 46.42 -1.38
N VAL A 354 25.07 46.25 -1.09
CA VAL A 354 26.18 46.38 -2.02
C VAL A 354 26.63 44.99 -2.44
N TYR A 355 26.48 44.66 -3.73
CA TYR A 355 26.86 43.36 -4.26
C TYR A 355 27.73 43.48 -5.52
N ARG A 356 28.84 42.75 -5.53
CA ARG A 356 29.87 42.82 -6.58
C ARG A 356 29.49 42.14 -7.91
N ARG A 357 28.31 41.51 -8.00
CA ARG A 357 27.78 40.87 -9.23
C ARG A 357 26.36 41.34 -9.53
N SER A 358 25.73 40.77 -10.56
CA SER A 358 24.34 41.05 -10.89
C SER A 358 23.39 40.26 -9.97
N VAL A 359 22.08 40.52 -10.11
CA VAL A 359 21.03 39.77 -9.39
C VAL A 359 21.03 38.28 -9.74
N ASN A 360 21.40 37.90 -10.97
CA ASN A 360 21.38 36.51 -11.43
C ASN A 360 22.42 35.64 -10.72
N GLU A 361 23.54 36.23 -10.28
CA GLU A 361 24.58 35.51 -9.54
C GLU A 361 24.47 35.70 -8.01
N MET A 362 23.38 36.29 -7.50
CA MET A 362 23.17 36.39 -6.05
C MET A 362 22.93 35.00 -5.45
N PRO A 363 23.67 34.60 -4.39
CA PRO A 363 23.44 33.32 -3.73
C PRO A 363 22.14 33.24 -2.92
N ALA A 364 21.50 34.37 -2.59
CA ALA A 364 20.25 34.38 -1.85
C ALA A 364 19.07 33.86 -2.70
N HIS A 365 18.04 33.33 -2.04
CA HIS A 365 16.83 32.87 -2.73
C HIS A 365 16.11 34.03 -3.43
N HIS A 366 15.65 33.79 -4.66
CA HIS A 366 14.99 34.83 -5.46
C HIS A 366 13.75 35.41 -4.77
N GLU A 367 12.93 34.58 -4.13
CA GLU A 367 11.76 35.04 -3.36
C GLU A 367 12.14 35.97 -2.19
N GLU A 368 13.26 35.70 -1.53
CA GLU A 368 13.77 36.53 -0.43
C GLU A 368 14.32 37.87 -0.94
N ILE A 369 15.00 37.86 -2.10
CA ILE A 369 15.46 39.06 -2.79
C ILE A 369 14.28 39.96 -3.15
N GLU A 370 13.23 39.39 -3.77
CA GLU A 370 12.03 40.14 -4.15
C GLU A 370 11.25 40.65 -2.94
N THR A 371 11.19 39.87 -1.86
CA THR A 371 10.57 40.32 -0.61
C THR A 371 11.34 41.48 0.03
N ALA A 372 12.67 41.43 0.03
CA ALA A 372 13.50 42.52 0.54
C ALA A 372 13.30 43.82 -0.27
N LYS A 373 13.22 43.72 -1.61
CA LYS A 373 12.91 44.88 -2.47
C LYS A 373 11.52 45.45 -2.16
N LYS A 374 10.49 44.60 -1.99
CA LYS A 374 9.13 45.04 -1.62
C LYS A 374 9.09 45.72 -0.25
N GLU A 375 9.96 45.32 0.69
CA GLU A 375 10.10 45.97 2.00
C GLU A 375 10.86 47.32 1.93
N GLY A 376 11.48 47.65 0.79
CA GLY A 376 12.17 48.92 0.54
C GLY A 376 13.70 48.85 0.65
N VAL A 377 14.30 47.66 0.58
CA VAL A 377 15.76 47.51 0.51
C VAL A 377 16.25 47.86 -0.89
N GLU A 378 17.12 48.86 -0.99
CA GLU A 378 17.79 49.25 -2.25
C GLU A 378 18.96 48.30 -2.54
N MET A 379 19.15 47.91 -3.80
CA MET A 379 20.23 46.98 -4.20
C MET A 379 21.16 47.63 -5.22
N LEU A 380 22.43 47.78 -4.84
CA LEU A 380 23.52 48.30 -5.65
C LEU A 380 24.34 47.13 -6.20
N PHE A 381 23.98 46.70 -7.40
CA PHE A 381 24.71 45.64 -8.14
C PHE A 381 26.01 46.16 -8.74
N LEU A 382 26.87 45.22 -9.13
CA LEU A 382 28.16 45.50 -9.77
C LEU A 382 28.96 46.57 -9.01
N THR A 383 28.92 46.50 -7.67
CA THR A 383 29.53 47.49 -6.78
C THR A 383 30.29 46.76 -5.67
N ASN A 384 31.53 47.19 -5.39
CA ASN A 384 32.35 46.59 -4.34
C ASN A 384 33.01 47.69 -3.47
N PRO A 385 33.07 47.53 -2.13
CA PRO A 385 33.80 48.47 -1.27
C PRO A 385 35.31 48.46 -1.54
N LYS A 386 35.92 49.66 -1.58
CA LYS A 386 37.37 49.87 -1.75
C LYS A 386 38.03 50.29 -0.43
N SER A 387 37.52 51.33 0.19
CA SER A 387 38.10 51.93 1.41
C SER A 387 37.01 52.50 2.33
N ILE A 388 37.29 52.56 3.63
CA ILE A 388 36.39 53.10 4.66
C ILE A 388 36.76 54.55 4.94
N ILE A 389 35.78 55.46 4.94
CA ILE A 389 35.97 56.88 5.28
C ILE A 389 35.39 57.12 6.68
N THR A 390 36.24 57.58 7.58
CA THR A 390 35.89 57.80 8.99
C THR A 390 35.92 59.27 9.39
N GLU A 391 35.05 59.64 10.31
CA GLU A 391 35.05 60.94 10.98
C GLU A 391 35.00 60.70 12.49
N LYS A 392 35.97 61.24 13.24
CA LYS A 392 36.11 61.03 14.71
C LYS A 392 36.08 59.53 15.11
N ASN A 393 36.77 58.68 14.35
CA ASN A 393 36.84 57.22 14.57
C ASN A 393 35.50 56.46 14.42
N ARG A 394 34.48 57.11 13.82
CA ARG A 394 33.19 56.51 13.44
C ARG A 394 33.05 56.49 11.91
N LEU A 395 32.35 55.50 11.38
CA LEU A 395 32.00 55.42 9.96
C LEU A 395 31.19 56.65 9.53
N LYS A 396 31.58 57.27 8.40
CA LYS A 396 30.82 58.33 7.73
C LYS A 396 30.32 57.90 6.35
N SER A 397 31.20 57.25 5.58
CA SER A 397 30.88 56.79 4.24
C SER A 397 31.86 55.69 3.80
N VAL A 398 31.54 55.00 2.71
CA VAL A 398 32.37 53.95 2.12
C VAL A 398 32.68 54.33 0.67
N GLU A 399 33.96 54.36 0.32
CA GLU A 399 34.37 54.49 -1.08
C GLU A 399 34.14 53.15 -1.78
N CYS A 400 33.31 53.17 -2.81
CA CYS A 400 32.95 51.99 -3.60
C CYS A 400 33.48 52.13 -5.03
N LEU A 401 33.70 51.00 -5.68
CA LEU A 401 34.09 50.92 -7.08
C LEU A 401 33.06 50.13 -7.90
N LYS A 402 32.91 50.45 -9.19
CA LYS A 402 32.08 49.66 -10.11
C LYS A 402 32.83 48.43 -10.58
N MET A 403 32.07 47.35 -10.78
CA MET A 403 32.54 46.05 -11.25
C MET A 403 31.98 45.78 -12.64
N ARG A 404 32.70 45.00 -13.45
CA ARG A 404 32.16 44.30 -14.61
C ARG A 404 32.32 42.80 -14.42
N LEU A 405 31.49 42.00 -15.08
CA LEU A 405 31.61 40.55 -15.06
C LEU A 405 32.43 40.09 -16.27
N GLU A 406 33.39 39.22 -16.01
CA GLU A 406 34.07 38.44 -17.04
C GLU A 406 33.60 36.99 -16.96
N ASP A 407 33.43 36.37 -18.12
CA ASP A 407 33.07 34.96 -18.20
C ASP A 407 34.13 34.11 -17.49
N PRO A 408 33.70 33.06 -16.78
CA PRO A 408 34.62 32.17 -16.11
C PRO A 408 35.47 31.39 -17.13
N GLU A 409 36.74 31.14 -16.80
CA GLU A 409 37.62 30.26 -17.58
C GLU A 409 37.11 28.81 -17.61
N VAL A 410 36.32 28.41 -16.61
CA VAL A 410 35.74 27.08 -16.47
C VAL A 410 34.22 27.15 -16.67
N PRO A 411 33.65 26.42 -17.65
CA PRO A 411 32.20 26.36 -17.83
C PRO A 411 31.49 25.89 -16.55
N GLY A 412 30.50 26.66 -16.09
CA GLY A 412 29.71 26.36 -14.89
C GLY A 412 30.17 27.07 -13.61
N GLU A 413 31.34 27.73 -13.61
CA GLU A 413 31.69 28.63 -12.50
C GLU A 413 30.91 29.96 -12.58
N ARG A 414 30.86 30.69 -11.46
CA ARG A 414 30.22 32.02 -11.47
C ARG A 414 31.14 33.04 -12.15
N PRO A 415 30.59 33.95 -12.97
CA PRO A 415 31.37 35.03 -13.59
C PRO A 415 32.26 35.77 -12.58
N ARG A 416 33.49 36.07 -13.00
CA ARG A 416 34.48 36.74 -12.15
C ARG A 416 34.20 38.24 -12.14
N PRO A 417 33.99 38.87 -10.96
CA PRO A 417 33.81 40.31 -10.88
C PRO A 417 35.17 41.01 -10.93
N VAL A 418 35.36 41.89 -11.91
CA VAL A 418 36.60 42.64 -12.16
C VAL A 418 36.37 44.14 -11.95
N PRO A 419 37.28 44.85 -11.24
CA PRO A 419 37.14 46.28 -10.98
C PRO A 419 37.22 47.10 -12.28
N ILE A 420 36.41 48.16 -12.37
CA ILE A 420 36.54 49.20 -13.40
C ILE A 420 37.39 50.33 -12.80
N ASN A 421 38.63 50.48 -13.24
CA ASN A 421 39.54 51.52 -12.75
C ASN A 421 38.99 52.92 -13.09
N GLY A 422 39.02 53.86 -12.13
CA GLY A 422 38.50 55.22 -12.30
C GLY A 422 36.99 55.38 -12.07
N SER A 423 36.31 54.34 -11.58
CA SER A 423 34.86 54.34 -11.30
C SER A 423 34.50 54.53 -9.82
N GLU A 424 35.44 55.05 -9.02
CA GLU A 424 35.26 55.27 -7.60
C GLU A 424 34.18 56.30 -7.29
N PHE A 425 33.31 56.00 -6.33
CA PHE A 425 32.30 56.91 -5.84
C PHE A 425 32.06 56.72 -4.34
N ILE A 426 31.58 57.76 -3.67
CA ILE A 426 31.32 57.74 -2.23
C ILE A 426 29.88 57.28 -1.98
N LEU A 427 29.71 56.28 -1.12
CA LEU A 427 28.42 55.82 -0.60
C LEU A 427 28.28 56.26 0.86
N ASP A 428 27.47 57.29 1.09
CA ASP A 428 27.16 57.75 2.45
C ASP A 428 26.38 56.68 3.22
N CYS A 429 26.88 56.31 4.40
CA CYS A 429 26.25 55.35 5.30
C CYS A 429 26.77 55.51 6.73
N ASP A 430 25.86 55.46 7.69
CA ASP A 430 26.14 55.56 9.12
C ASP A 430 26.52 54.21 9.74
N TRP A 431 26.13 53.13 9.05
CA TRP A 431 26.42 51.75 9.44
C TRP A 431 26.85 50.92 8.23
N LEU A 432 27.84 50.05 8.45
CA LEU A 432 28.31 49.08 7.45
C LEU A 432 28.23 47.67 8.03
N ILE A 433 27.48 46.79 7.38
CA ILE A 433 27.34 45.38 7.78
C ILE A 433 28.02 44.47 6.76
N GLY A 434 29.14 43.87 7.15
CA GLY A 434 29.90 42.93 6.30
C GLY A 434 29.31 41.52 6.33
N ALA A 435 28.65 41.08 5.25
CA ALA A 435 28.01 39.77 5.10
C ALA A 435 28.63 38.96 3.93
N ILE A 436 29.98 38.85 3.92
CA ILE A 436 30.76 38.27 2.81
C ILE A 436 31.06 36.77 3.02
N GLY A 437 30.15 36.05 3.68
CA GLY A 437 30.24 34.61 3.89
C GLY A 437 30.71 34.20 5.28
N GLN A 438 30.59 32.90 5.57
CA GLN A 438 30.80 32.32 6.89
C GLN A 438 32.02 31.37 6.86
N LYS A 439 32.67 31.19 8.00
CA LYS A 439 33.81 30.29 8.20
C LYS A 439 33.58 29.42 9.43
N VAL A 440 34.14 28.22 9.39
CA VAL A 440 34.23 27.33 10.54
C VAL A 440 35.36 27.78 11.46
N ASP A 441 35.21 27.52 12.75
CA ASP A 441 36.26 27.72 13.74
C ASP A 441 36.75 26.36 14.20
N THR A 442 37.92 25.94 13.72
CA THR A 442 38.56 24.66 14.04
C THR A 442 39.70 24.81 15.04
N ALA A 443 39.84 25.97 15.70
CA ALA A 443 40.94 26.19 16.65
C ALA A 443 40.97 25.16 17.80
N PHE A 444 39.83 24.55 18.14
CA PHE A 444 39.71 23.50 19.14
C PHE A 444 40.37 22.17 18.74
N THR A 445 40.68 21.94 17.46
CA THR A 445 41.38 20.71 17.02
C THR A 445 42.89 20.83 17.18
N ASN A 446 43.44 22.02 17.47
CA ASN A 446 44.88 22.21 17.64
C ASN A 446 45.47 21.39 18.79
N SER A 447 44.65 21.00 19.77
CA SER A 447 45.04 20.12 20.88
C SER A 447 45.02 18.63 20.55
N ASP A 448 44.47 18.22 19.40
CA ASP A 448 44.30 16.80 19.02
C ASP A 448 44.81 16.56 17.58
N LYS A 449 46.03 16.03 17.47
CA LYS A 449 46.75 15.87 16.18
C LYS A 449 46.14 14.79 15.27
N ASP A 450 45.24 13.97 15.78
CA ASP A 450 44.66 12.86 15.03
C ASP A 450 43.48 13.29 14.14
N ILE A 451 42.97 14.52 14.30
CA ILE A 451 41.93 15.10 13.44
C ILE A 451 42.58 15.94 12.35
N LYS A 452 42.46 15.48 11.10
CA LYS A 452 42.99 16.18 9.93
C LYS A 452 42.00 17.22 9.40
N LEU A 453 42.54 18.34 8.92
CA LEU A 453 41.79 19.43 8.31
C LEU A 453 42.08 19.54 6.81
N GLU A 454 41.08 19.97 6.05
CA GLU A 454 41.23 20.39 4.66
C GLU A 454 42.00 21.70 4.53
N LYS A 455 42.47 22.02 3.33
CA LYS A 455 43.13 23.31 3.02
C LYS A 455 42.28 24.54 3.38
N TRP A 456 40.96 24.39 3.36
CA TRP A 456 39.99 25.45 3.65
C TRP A 456 39.60 25.55 5.13
N GLY A 457 40.15 24.68 5.99
CA GLY A 457 39.98 24.71 7.45
C GLY A 457 38.78 23.92 7.99
N THR A 458 38.11 23.10 7.17
CA THR A 458 37.07 22.14 7.58
C THR A 458 37.66 20.79 7.99
N ILE A 459 36.91 19.97 8.74
CA ILE A 459 37.36 18.63 9.15
C ILE A 459 37.24 17.64 7.99
N ILE A 460 38.27 16.82 7.78
CA ILE A 460 38.22 15.69 6.84
C ILE A 460 37.42 14.55 7.49
N ALA A 461 36.32 14.17 6.85
CA ALA A 461 35.50 13.04 7.23
C ALA A 461 35.21 12.17 5.98
N ASP A 462 35.08 10.87 6.17
CA ASP A 462 34.68 9.96 5.10
C ASP A 462 33.29 10.31 4.59
N GLU A 463 33.14 10.42 3.25
CA GLU A 463 31.88 10.86 2.62
C GLU A 463 30.70 9.93 2.89
N ASN A 464 30.96 8.67 3.25
CA ASN A 464 29.94 7.66 3.49
C ASN A 464 29.66 7.46 4.98
N THR A 465 30.72 7.34 5.79
CA THR A 465 30.58 7.03 7.22
C THR A 465 30.53 8.29 8.09
N PHE A 466 31.01 9.43 7.60
CA PHE A 466 31.25 10.66 8.36
C PHE A 466 32.25 10.49 9.50
N GLU A 467 33.01 9.39 9.50
CA GLU A 467 34.10 9.15 10.45
C GLU A 467 35.28 10.03 10.08
N THR A 468 35.88 10.66 11.07
CA THR A 468 37.08 11.48 10.89
C THR A 468 38.33 10.61 10.80
N SER A 469 39.50 11.22 10.65
CA SER A 469 40.77 10.49 10.76
C SER A 469 41.03 9.87 12.14
N LYS A 470 40.26 10.24 13.17
CA LYS A 470 40.32 9.65 14.51
C LYS A 470 39.20 8.61 14.69
N PRO A 471 39.51 7.33 14.94
CA PRO A 471 38.51 6.27 15.10
C PRO A 471 37.51 6.57 16.22
N GLY A 472 36.22 6.31 15.97
CA GLY A 472 35.14 6.56 16.93
C GLY A 472 34.75 8.05 17.06
N VAL A 473 35.34 8.94 16.27
CA VAL A 473 34.98 10.36 16.18
C VAL A 473 34.43 10.67 14.79
N TYR A 474 33.24 11.26 14.76
CA TYR A 474 32.48 11.57 13.56
C TYR A 474 32.26 13.07 13.45
N ALA A 475 32.13 13.60 12.24
CA ALA A 475 31.86 15.03 12.01
C ALA A 475 30.82 15.23 10.91
N GLY A 476 29.98 16.26 11.04
CA GLY A 476 28.95 16.55 10.05
C GLY A 476 28.32 17.94 10.20
N GLY A 477 27.61 18.36 9.17
CA GLY A 477 27.14 19.73 8.98
C GLY A 477 28.23 20.65 8.42
N ASP A 478 28.09 21.96 8.66
CA ASP A 478 28.99 22.94 8.07
C ASP A 478 30.48 22.75 8.45
N ILE A 479 30.79 22.02 9.53
CA ILE A 479 32.18 21.72 9.93
C ILE A 479 32.93 20.88 8.91
N VAL A 480 32.21 20.10 8.10
CA VAL A 480 32.76 19.24 7.04
C VAL A 480 32.63 19.92 5.68
N THR A 481 31.43 20.39 5.33
CA THR A 481 31.15 20.94 3.99
C THR A 481 31.48 22.42 3.82
N GLY A 482 31.68 23.15 4.92
CA GLY A 482 31.51 24.61 4.93
C GLY A 482 30.03 25.01 4.93
N PRO A 483 29.73 26.33 4.96
CA PRO A 483 28.38 26.85 5.12
C PRO A 483 27.48 26.42 3.95
N TYR A 484 26.44 25.64 4.25
CA TYR A 484 25.51 25.15 3.25
C TYR A 484 24.06 25.33 3.70
N THR A 485 23.19 24.34 3.50
CA THR A 485 21.77 24.42 3.86
C THR A 485 21.46 23.65 5.15
N ALA A 486 20.45 24.10 5.89
CA ALA A 486 20.02 23.43 7.12
C ALA A 486 19.55 21.98 6.86
N ILE A 487 18.87 21.72 5.74
CA ILE A 487 18.39 20.38 5.40
C ILE A 487 19.54 19.42 5.06
N SER A 488 20.64 19.90 4.48
CA SER A 488 21.84 19.10 4.28
C SER A 488 22.56 18.80 5.59
N SER A 489 22.57 19.73 6.54
CA SER A 489 23.09 19.46 7.91
C SER A 489 22.29 18.36 8.61
N ILE A 490 20.96 18.34 8.44
CA ILE A 490 20.08 17.27 8.94
C ILE A 490 20.45 15.93 8.28
N ALA A 491 20.62 15.91 6.96
CA ALA A 491 21.03 14.72 6.22
C ALA A 491 22.35 14.12 6.76
N GLN A 492 23.36 14.97 6.96
CA GLN A 492 24.66 14.54 7.50
C GLN A 492 24.55 14.05 8.95
N GLY A 493 23.79 14.76 9.80
CA GLY A 493 23.54 14.31 11.18
C GLY A 493 22.86 12.94 11.26
N LYS A 494 21.89 12.68 10.36
CA LYS A 494 21.24 11.37 10.22
C LYS A 494 22.23 10.29 9.78
N ASN A 495 22.97 10.54 8.70
CA ASN A 495 23.92 9.56 8.18
C ASN A 495 25.04 9.24 9.18
N ALA A 496 25.55 10.24 9.90
CA ALA A 496 26.52 10.05 10.97
C ALA A 496 25.95 9.20 12.12
N ALA A 497 24.71 9.44 12.54
CA ALA A 497 24.05 8.61 13.57
C ALA A 497 23.93 7.15 13.14
N LEU A 498 23.57 6.88 11.88
CA LEU A 498 23.51 5.52 11.34
C LEU A 498 24.89 4.82 11.33
N SER A 499 25.96 5.57 11.03
CA SER A 499 27.33 5.05 11.07
C SER A 499 27.81 4.78 12.49
N ILE A 500 27.50 5.68 13.44
CA ILE A 500 27.79 5.51 14.86
C ILE A 500 27.07 4.27 15.40
N ASP A 501 25.80 4.07 15.07
CA ASP A 501 25.04 2.90 15.49
C ASP A 501 25.69 1.59 15.04
N LYS A 502 26.10 1.51 13.77
CA LYS A 502 26.82 0.34 13.23
C LYS A 502 28.15 0.09 13.91
N PHE A 503 28.94 1.15 14.12
CA PHE A 503 30.21 1.09 14.84
C PHE A 503 30.04 0.53 16.25
N LEU A 504 29.05 1.03 17.00
CA LEU A 504 28.79 0.58 18.38
C LEU A 504 28.24 -0.85 18.48
N GLN A 505 27.69 -1.39 17.38
CA GLN A 505 27.24 -2.79 17.28
C GLN A 505 28.33 -3.78 16.83
N ASN A 506 29.58 -3.33 16.64
CA ASN A 506 30.69 -4.13 16.09
C ASN A 506 30.40 -4.71 14.70
N GLU A 507 29.48 -4.13 13.95
CA GLU A 507 29.31 -4.46 12.55
C GLU A 507 30.46 -3.80 11.78
N LYS A 508 31.22 -4.57 10.98
CA LYS A 508 32.18 -3.96 10.05
C LYS A 508 31.40 -2.95 9.20
N ASN A 509 31.88 -1.70 9.14
CA ASN A 509 31.44 -0.72 8.15
C ASN A 509 31.70 -1.31 6.76
N LYS A 510 30.77 -2.11 6.25
CA LYS A 510 30.74 -2.49 4.85
C LYS A 510 30.66 -1.16 4.10
N LYS A 511 31.58 -0.94 3.15
CA LYS A 511 31.40 0.13 2.15
C LYS A 511 29.94 0.11 1.76
N LYS A 512 29.27 1.26 1.87
CA LYS A 512 27.87 1.39 1.47
C LYS A 512 27.80 0.73 0.09
N ARG A 513 26.90 -0.25 -0.10
CA ARG A 513 26.49 -0.62 -1.46
C ARG A 513 26.21 0.71 -2.17
N ASN A 514 26.65 0.88 -3.41
CA ASN A 514 26.14 1.96 -4.26
C ASN A 514 24.63 2.01 -3.97
N GLY A 515 24.12 3.17 -3.52
CA GLY A 515 22.81 3.26 -2.83
C GLY A 515 21.70 2.51 -3.55
N GLU A 516 20.55 2.30 -2.90
CA GLU A 516 19.43 1.54 -3.48
C GLU A 516 19.25 1.84 -4.98
N PHE A 517 19.16 0.80 -5.81
CA PHE A 517 19.01 1.00 -7.25
C PHE A 517 17.78 1.88 -7.55
N LEU A 518 17.97 3.00 -8.24
CA LEU A 518 16.88 3.89 -8.66
C LEU A 518 16.98 4.16 -10.17
N SER A 519 15.87 3.91 -10.87
CA SER A 519 15.68 4.38 -12.24
C SER A 519 15.03 5.76 -12.23
N PHE A 520 15.44 6.60 -13.19
CA PHE A 520 14.84 7.91 -13.44
C PHE A 520 14.75 8.18 -14.94
N LYS A 521 13.62 8.72 -15.39
CA LYS A 521 13.37 9.00 -16.81
C LYS A 521 14.41 9.93 -17.44
N HIS A 522 14.92 10.91 -16.69
CA HIS A 522 15.88 11.89 -17.21
C HIS A 522 17.24 11.27 -17.58
N LYS A 523 17.55 10.05 -17.10
CA LYS A 523 18.73 9.29 -17.53
C LYS A 523 18.65 8.85 -18.99
N PHE A 524 17.45 8.83 -19.58
CA PHE A 524 17.19 8.43 -20.96
C PHE A 524 16.93 9.61 -21.90
N GLY A 525 17.52 10.76 -21.58
CA GLY A 525 17.35 12.03 -22.30
C GLY A 525 16.13 12.83 -21.86
N GLU A 526 15.80 13.87 -22.63
CA GLU A 526 14.74 14.81 -22.30
C GLU A 526 13.36 14.14 -22.22
N ILE A 527 12.54 14.65 -21.30
CA ILE A 527 11.18 14.19 -21.06
C ILE A 527 10.24 14.98 -21.98
N PRO A 528 9.54 14.33 -22.93
CA PRO A 528 8.67 15.02 -23.87
C PRO A 528 7.44 15.66 -23.19
N GLU A 529 7.09 16.89 -23.57
CA GLU A 529 5.91 17.60 -23.04
C GLU A 529 4.59 16.84 -23.23
N ARG A 530 4.48 16.06 -24.33
CA ARG A 530 3.28 15.26 -24.64
C ARG A 530 2.90 14.26 -23.53
N GLU A 531 3.83 13.86 -22.67
CA GLU A 531 3.55 12.99 -21.52
C GLU A 531 2.62 13.64 -20.48
N PHE A 532 2.56 14.98 -20.46
CA PHE A 532 1.74 15.75 -19.53
C PHE A 532 0.44 16.27 -20.15
N SER A 533 0.15 15.94 -21.41
CA SER A 533 -1.00 16.45 -22.17
C SER A 533 -2.37 16.13 -21.53
N CYS A 534 -2.47 15.03 -20.78
CA CYS A 534 -3.69 14.61 -20.08
C CYS A 534 -3.80 15.17 -18.65
N ILE A 535 -2.84 15.96 -18.19
CA ILE A 535 -2.81 16.54 -16.84
C ILE A 535 -3.34 17.98 -16.90
N PRO A 536 -4.35 18.34 -16.10
CA PRO A 536 -4.89 19.70 -16.10
C PRO A 536 -3.92 20.71 -15.50
N LYS A 537 -3.83 21.89 -16.12
CA LYS A 537 -3.15 23.06 -15.56
C LYS A 537 -3.98 23.63 -14.42
N ILE A 538 -3.37 23.78 -13.24
CA ILE A 538 -4.02 24.26 -12.01
C ILE A 538 -3.09 25.29 -11.36
N PRO A 539 -3.57 26.53 -11.11
CA PRO A 539 -2.77 27.57 -10.45
C PRO A 539 -2.22 27.11 -9.09
N ARG A 540 -1.01 27.54 -8.75
CA ARG A 540 -0.40 27.31 -7.43
C ARG A 540 -1.08 28.16 -6.36
N GLU A 541 -1.35 27.58 -5.20
CA GLU A 541 -1.82 28.33 -4.03
C GLU A 541 -0.75 29.30 -3.53
N LYS A 542 -1.13 30.55 -3.26
CA LYS A 542 -0.21 31.60 -2.80
C LYS A 542 -0.11 31.59 -1.28
N MET A 543 1.12 31.72 -0.75
CA MET A 543 1.37 31.86 0.69
C MET A 543 0.71 33.14 1.20
N PRO A 544 -0.21 33.05 2.19
CA PRO A 544 -0.69 34.23 2.87
C PRO A 544 0.46 34.89 3.64
N GLU A 545 0.62 36.20 3.50
CA GLU A 545 1.69 36.96 4.13
C GLU A 545 1.13 38.20 4.84
N LEU A 546 1.84 38.68 5.86
CA LEU A 546 1.55 39.98 6.51
C LEU A 546 1.56 41.12 5.48
N SER A 547 0.76 42.16 5.74
CA SER A 547 0.73 43.34 4.86
C SER A 547 2.09 44.07 4.88
N LEU A 548 2.48 44.70 3.77
CA LEU A 548 3.78 45.41 3.68
C LEU A 548 3.98 46.46 4.79
N PRO A 549 2.98 47.28 5.19
CA PRO A 549 3.13 48.23 6.28
C PRO A 549 3.45 47.56 7.63
N GLU A 550 2.85 46.40 7.89
CA GLU A 550 3.08 45.66 9.14
C GLU A 550 4.45 44.99 9.20
N ARG A 551 5.06 44.66 8.05
CA ARG A 551 6.37 43.96 8.02
C ARG A 551 7.53 44.81 8.57
N LYS A 552 7.48 46.14 8.40
CA LYS A 552 8.64 47.01 8.64
C LYS A 552 8.93 47.29 10.11
N ASN A 553 7.90 47.22 10.97
CA ASN A 553 8.00 47.75 12.33
C ASN A 553 7.91 46.68 13.43
N ASN A 554 7.97 45.39 13.08
CA ASN A 554 7.96 44.32 14.06
C ASN A 554 8.66 43.06 13.54
N PHE A 555 8.87 42.10 14.44
CA PHE A 555 9.43 40.79 14.17
C PHE A 555 8.37 39.69 14.09
N LYS A 556 7.09 40.04 13.83
CA LYS A 556 6.04 39.03 13.62
C LYS A 556 6.38 38.18 12.39
N GLU A 557 5.99 36.92 12.44
CA GLU A 557 6.20 35.97 11.34
C GLU A 557 5.53 36.48 10.06
N VAL A 558 6.29 36.60 8.97
CA VAL A 558 5.79 37.21 7.72
C VAL A 558 4.86 36.28 6.96
N GLU A 559 5.25 35.01 6.81
CA GLU A 559 4.43 33.99 6.15
C GLU A 559 3.45 33.39 7.17
N LEU A 560 2.16 33.39 6.88
CA LEU A 560 1.10 33.01 7.84
C LEU A 560 0.68 31.53 7.75
N GLY A 561 1.15 30.80 6.74
CA GLY A 561 0.78 29.41 6.49
C GLY A 561 -0.52 29.27 5.69
N PHE A 562 -0.76 28.06 5.17
CA PHE A 562 -1.97 27.75 4.39
C PHE A 562 -3.17 27.42 5.30
N SER A 563 -4.36 27.71 4.78
CA SER A 563 -5.63 27.19 5.33
C SER A 563 -5.90 25.76 4.87
N ASP A 564 -6.80 25.05 5.58
CA ASP A 564 -7.22 23.68 5.27
C ASP A 564 -7.70 23.53 3.80
N SER A 565 -8.42 24.54 3.29
CA SER A 565 -8.91 24.54 1.90
C SER A 565 -7.76 24.64 0.90
N GLN A 566 -6.77 25.50 1.16
CA GLN A 566 -5.59 25.65 0.29
C GLN A 566 -4.75 24.39 0.30
N ILE A 567 -4.58 23.74 1.45
CA ILE A 567 -3.83 22.49 1.58
C ILE A 567 -4.44 21.38 0.72
N LEU A 568 -5.76 21.20 0.76
CA LEU A 568 -6.43 20.18 -0.06
C LEU A 568 -6.34 20.46 -1.56
N LYS A 569 -6.40 21.74 -1.96
CA LYS A 569 -6.23 22.14 -3.37
C LYS A 569 -4.80 21.91 -3.84
N GLU A 570 -3.82 22.36 -3.05
CA GLU A 570 -2.41 22.25 -3.39
C GLU A 570 -1.92 20.80 -3.36
N SER A 571 -2.36 19.98 -2.41
CA SER A 571 -1.97 18.55 -2.37
C SER A 571 -2.46 17.80 -3.60
N LYS A 572 -3.66 18.14 -4.11
CA LYS A 572 -4.23 17.57 -5.35
C LYS A 572 -3.41 17.89 -6.60
N ARG A 573 -2.59 18.94 -6.59
CA ARG A 573 -1.69 19.31 -7.70
C ARG A 573 -0.53 18.31 -7.93
N CYS A 574 -0.16 17.47 -6.96
CA CYS A 574 0.91 16.49 -7.19
C CYS A 574 0.57 15.49 -8.31
N MET A 575 1.49 15.32 -9.28
CA MET A 575 1.39 14.43 -10.45
C MET A 575 1.79 12.98 -10.19
N GLU A 576 2.25 12.66 -8.97
CA GLU A 576 2.54 11.28 -8.55
C GLU A 576 3.64 10.60 -9.38
N CYS A 577 4.74 11.29 -9.60
CA CYS A 577 5.77 10.87 -10.55
C CYS A 577 6.47 9.54 -10.20
N GLY A 578 6.54 9.16 -8.92
CA GLY A 578 7.17 7.91 -8.48
C GLY A 578 6.28 6.68 -8.65
N CYS A 579 6.89 5.50 -8.64
CA CYS A 579 6.21 4.23 -8.90
C CYS A 579 5.37 3.73 -7.70
N SER A 580 4.14 3.28 -7.95
CA SER A 580 3.25 2.67 -6.93
C SER A 580 3.75 1.33 -6.40
N GLU A 581 4.59 0.64 -7.18
CA GLU A 581 5.19 -0.64 -6.83
C GLU A 581 6.61 -0.47 -6.30
N TYR A 582 6.99 0.70 -5.75
CA TYR A 582 8.32 0.88 -5.18
C TYR A 582 8.60 -0.24 -4.17
N SER A 583 7.96 -0.33 -3.02
CA SER A 583 8.33 -1.34 -2.01
C SER A 583 8.34 -2.81 -2.51
N ASP A 584 7.55 -3.14 -3.54
CA ASP A 584 7.33 -4.51 -4.03
C ASP A 584 8.06 -4.86 -5.36
N CYS A 585 8.75 -3.92 -6.01
CA CYS A 585 9.35 -4.14 -7.33
C CYS A 585 10.52 -5.12 -7.29
N GLN A 586 10.32 -6.31 -7.87
CA GLN A 586 11.33 -7.37 -7.96
C GLN A 586 12.51 -6.96 -8.84
N LEU A 587 12.28 -6.20 -9.92
CA LEU A 587 13.36 -5.72 -10.80
C LEU A 587 14.32 -4.80 -10.04
N ARG A 588 13.80 -3.86 -9.23
CA ARG A 588 14.66 -3.00 -8.39
C ARG A 588 15.44 -3.82 -7.38
N LYS A 589 14.76 -4.75 -6.69
CA LYS A 589 15.40 -5.61 -5.69
C LYS A 589 16.59 -6.37 -6.30
N TYR A 590 16.39 -7.04 -7.43
CA TYR A 590 17.47 -7.78 -8.09
C TYR A 590 18.54 -6.87 -8.68
N ALA A 591 18.18 -5.72 -9.26
CA ALA A 591 19.16 -4.73 -9.71
C ALA A 591 20.09 -4.28 -8.57
N ASN A 592 19.54 -4.09 -7.37
CA ASN A 592 20.30 -3.77 -6.17
C ASN A 592 21.13 -4.95 -5.66
N ASP A 593 20.57 -6.17 -5.64
CA ASP A 593 21.27 -7.37 -5.16
C ASP A 593 22.48 -7.76 -6.02
N PHE A 594 22.42 -7.49 -7.33
CA PHE A 594 23.48 -7.78 -8.30
C PHE A 594 24.26 -6.55 -8.77
N GLU A 595 24.06 -5.39 -8.14
CA GLU A 595 24.78 -4.14 -8.43
C GLU A 595 24.77 -3.77 -9.92
N ALA A 596 23.60 -3.90 -10.55
CA ALA A 596 23.37 -3.54 -11.95
C ALA A 596 23.34 -2.03 -12.13
N ASP A 597 23.97 -1.52 -13.19
CA ASP A 597 23.96 -0.10 -13.53
C ASP A 597 23.16 0.15 -14.81
N ILE A 598 22.15 1.02 -14.71
CA ILE A 598 21.29 1.40 -15.82
C ILE A 598 22.04 2.20 -16.90
N SER A 599 23.18 2.80 -16.55
CA SER A 599 23.98 3.64 -17.45
C SER A 599 24.93 2.86 -18.37
N GLU A 600 25.18 1.58 -18.11
CA GLU A 600 26.12 0.76 -18.89
C GLU A 600 25.63 0.47 -20.32
N LEU A 601 24.33 0.20 -20.47
CA LEU A 601 23.70 -0.17 -21.75
C LEU A 601 22.69 0.88 -22.24
N THR A 602 23.03 2.17 -22.12
CA THR A 602 22.16 3.25 -22.61
C THR A 602 22.14 3.30 -24.14
N GLY A 603 20.93 3.19 -24.71
CA GLY A 603 20.68 3.27 -26.15
C GLY A 603 19.33 3.91 -26.46
N GLU A 604 18.73 3.55 -27.60
CA GLU A 604 17.37 3.97 -27.93
C GLU A 604 16.38 3.45 -26.87
N VAL A 605 15.50 4.32 -26.35
CA VAL A 605 14.49 3.96 -25.36
C VAL A 605 13.09 4.18 -25.90
N ARG A 606 12.16 3.31 -25.55
CA ARG A 606 10.76 3.43 -25.93
C ARG A 606 9.99 4.30 -24.95
N LYS A 607 9.35 5.36 -25.46
CA LYS A 607 8.56 6.34 -24.69
C LYS A 607 7.09 6.27 -25.08
N TYR A 608 6.29 5.49 -24.35
CA TYR A 608 4.87 5.27 -24.57
C TYR A 608 3.99 6.15 -23.67
N LEU A 609 2.79 6.50 -24.15
CA LEU A 609 1.77 7.08 -23.29
C LEU A 609 1.21 5.99 -22.35
N ILE A 610 0.88 6.40 -21.13
CA ILE A 610 0.24 5.52 -20.15
C ILE A 610 -1.24 5.38 -20.52
N ASP A 611 -1.73 4.14 -20.60
CA ASP A 611 -3.14 3.84 -20.86
C ASP A 611 -3.91 3.71 -19.54
N ASN A 612 -4.77 4.70 -19.27
CA ASN A 612 -5.63 4.81 -18.09
C ASN A 612 -7.13 4.68 -18.42
N ARG A 613 -7.47 4.17 -19.61
CA ARG A 613 -8.87 4.07 -20.09
C ARG A 613 -9.69 3.02 -19.33
N HIS A 614 -9.05 2.02 -18.73
CA HIS A 614 -9.73 1.03 -17.89
C HIS A 614 -10.06 1.62 -16.49
N PRO A 615 -11.24 1.31 -15.91
CA PRO A 615 -11.64 1.88 -14.61
C PRO A 615 -10.77 1.43 -13.43
N PHE A 616 -10.24 0.20 -13.47
CA PHE A 616 -9.47 -0.40 -12.38
C PHE A 616 -7.97 -0.59 -12.64
N ILE A 617 -7.52 -0.49 -13.90
CA ILE A 617 -6.19 -0.97 -14.31
C ILE A 617 -5.48 0.15 -15.08
N THR A 618 -4.23 0.40 -14.72
CA THR A 618 -3.31 1.27 -15.44
C THR A 618 -2.28 0.42 -16.17
N LEU A 619 -2.12 0.65 -17.47
CA LEU A 619 -1.06 0.03 -18.28
C LEU A 619 0.01 1.08 -18.58
N ASP A 620 1.21 0.85 -18.06
CA ASP A 620 2.39 1.68 -18.28
C ASP A 620 3.49 0.84 -18.98
N PRO A 621 3.49 0.80 -20.32
CA PRO A 621 4.44 -0.01 -21.07
C PRO A 621 5.90 0.41 -20.88
N ASN A 622 6.15 1.63 -20.37
CA ASN A 622 7.51 2.13 -20.12
C ASN A 622 8.22 1.33 -19.01
N LYS A 623 7.45 0.67 -18.13
CA LYS A 623 7.97 -0.20 -17.06
C LYS A 623 8.10 -1.67 -17.51
N CYS A 624 7.60 -2.02 -18.70
CA CYS A 624 7.50 -3.41 -19.14
C CYS A 624 8.88 -3.98 -19.53
N ILE A 625 9.21 -5.14 -18.96
CA ILE A 625 10.41 -5.92 -19.30
C ILE A 625 10.12 -7.09 -20.26
N ASN A 626 8.94 -7.12 -20.87
CA ASN A 626 8.49 -8.17 -21.80
C ASN A 626 8.61 -9.60 -21.24
N CYS A 627 8.42 -9.78 -19.93
CA CYS A 627 8.52 -11.09 -19.28
C CYS A 627 7.40 -12.08 -19.66
N GLY A 628 6.30 -11.60 -20.24
CA GLY A 628 5.18 -12.41 -20.72
C GLY A 628 4.23 -12.94 -19.64
N LYS A 629 4.52 -12.79 -18.34
CA LYS A 629 3.69 -13.36 -17.27
C LYS A 629 2.23 -12.89 -17.33
N CYS A 630 2.00 -11.61 -17.61
CA CYS A 630 0.64 -11.06 -17.73
C CYS A 630 -0.14 -11.63 -18.93
N VAL A 631 0.50 -11.73 -20.09
CA VAL A 631 -0.07 -12.34 -21.31
C VAL A 631 -0.41 -13.81 -21.04
N ARG A 632 0.56 -14.58 -20.54
CA ARG A 632 0.43 -16.03 -20.31
C ARG A 632 -0.58 -16.35 -19.20
N THR A 633 -0.64 -15.55 -18.14
CA THR A 633 -1.69 -15.70 -17.13
C THR A 633 -3.07 -15.47 -17.73
N CYS A 634 -3.21 -14.46 -18.61
CA CYS A 634 -4.47 -14.15 -19.25
C CYS A 634 -4.90 -15.19 -20.30
N SER A 635 -3.96 -15.73 -21.08
CA SER A 635 -4.24 -16.65 -22.19
C SER A 635 -4.15 -18.13 -21.78
N GLU A 636 -3.08 -18.54 -21.10
CA GLU A 636 -2.87 -19.93 -20.72
C GLU A 636 -3.70 -20.28 -19.49
N VAL A 637 -3.71 -19.44 -18.45
CA VAL A 637 -4.36 -19.82 -17.18
C VAL A 637 -5.86 -19.54 -17.20
N LEU A 638 -6.23 -18.31 -17.51
CA LEU A 638 -7.64 -17.88 -17.48
C LEU A 638 -8.38 -18.13 -18.80
N MET A 639 -7.66 -18.39 -19.90
CA MET A 639 -8.23 -18.59 -21.25
C MET A 639 -9.10 -17.42 -21.73
N VAL A 640 -8.67 -16.20 -21.42
CA VAL A 640 -9.37 -14.94 -21.77
C VAL A 640 -8.71 -14.25 -22.97
N SER A 641 -7.37 -14.28 -23.02
CA SER A 641 -6.55 -13.69 -24.09
C SER A 641 -6.84 -12.21 -24.39
N ALA A 642 -7.03 -11.39 -23.34
CA ALA A 642 -7.26 -9.95 -23.47
C ALA A 642 -5.99 -9.13 -23.75
N LEU A 643 -4.82 -9.69 -23.44
CA LEU A 643 -3.49 -9.07 -23.60
C LEU A 643 -2.61 -9.98 -24.43
N ASP A 644 -1.82 -9.40 -25.34
CA ASP A 644 -0.80 -10.11 -26.11
C ASP A 644 0.39 -9.20 -26.46
N PHE A 645 1.46 -9.80 -26.99
CA PHE A 645 2.57 -9.07 -27.58
C PHE A 645 2.21 -8.56 -28.98
N VAL A 646 2.29 -7.26 -29.16
CA VAL A 646 2.19 -6.59 -30.46
C VAL A 646 3.60 -6.24 -30.95
N ASN A 647 3.82 -6.32 -32.26
CA ASN A 647 5.11 -6.15 -32.94
C ASN A 647 6.14 -7.27 -32.63
N ARG A 648 7.38 -7.12 -33.13
CA ARG A 648 8.49 -8.08 -32.97
C ARG A 648 9.80 -7.38 -32.60
N GLY A 649 10.72 -8.14 -32.01
CA GLY A 649 12.05 -7.66 -31.63
C GLY A 649 11.99 -6.53 -30.61
N PHE A 650 12.82 -5.50 -30.78
CA PHE A 650 12.88 -4.35 -29.87
C PHE A 650 11.54 -3.58 -29.78
N LYS A 651 10.69 -3.64 -30.81
CA LYS A 651 9.37 -2.98 -30.82
C LYS A 651 8.26 -3.77 -30.10
N ALA A 652 8.55 -4.99 -29.62
CA ALA A 652 7.57 -5.84 -28.96
C ALA A 652 7.04 -5.20 -27.67
N ILE A 653 5.72 -5.08 -27.56
CA ILE A 653 5.03 -4.42 -26.45
C ILE A 653 3.79 -5.21 -26.06
N VAL A 654 3.48 -5.29 -24.77
CA VAL A 654 2.21 -5.87 -24.31
C VAL A 654 1.09 -4.84 -24.50
N LYS A 655 0.07 -5.16 -25.28
CA LYS A 655 -1.12 -4.32 -25.51
C LYS A 655 -2.41 -5.16 -25.49
N PRO A 656 -3.57 -4.51 -25.28
CA PRO A 656 -4.86 -5.15 -25.50
C PRO A 656 -5.06 -5.53 -26.97
N ALA A 657 -5.89 -6.55 -27.21
CA ALA A 657 -6.23 -7.01 -28.55
C ALA A 657 -6.74 -5.86 -29.45
N MET A 658 -6.25 -5.79 -30.69
CA MET A 658 -6.58 -4.75 -31.68
C MET A 658 -6.32 -3.31 -31.21
N GLU A 659 -5.46 -3.11 -30.19
CA GLU A 659 -5.18 -1.81 -29.56
C GLU A 659 -6.41 -1.07 -28.99
N LYS A 660 -7.53 -1.78 -28.83
CA LYS A 660 -8.74 -1.25 -28.21
C LYS A 660 -8.49 -0.92 -26.73
N PRO A 661 -9.31 -0.05 -26.10
CA PRO A 661 -9.34 0.06 -24.65
C PRO A 661 -9.51 -1.33 -24.02
N LEU A 662 -8.75 -1.64 -22.96
CA LEU A 662 -8.76 -2.97 -22.34
C LEU A 662 -10.18 -3.44 -21.96
N LEU A 663 -11.04 -2.51 -21.54
CA LEU A 663 -12.44 -2.78 -21.16
C LEU A 663 -13.31 -3.24 -22.34
N GLU A 664 -12.95 -2.85 -23.57
CA GLU A 664 -13.66 -3.22 -24.81
C GLU A 664 -13.12 -4.53 -25.42
N THR A 665 -12.22 -5.21 -24.72
CA THR A 665 -11.70 -6.54 -25.11
C THR A 665 -12.39 -7.64 -24.29
N ASN A 666 -11.90 -8.88 -24.39
CA ASN A 666 -12.38 -9.99 -23.56
C ASN A 666 -12.02 -9.84 -22.06
N CYS A 667 -11.38 -8.75 -21.63
CA CYS A 667 -10.92 -8.56 -20.26
C CYS A 667 -12.07 -8.65 -19.25
N ILE A 668 -11.98 -9.60 -18.33
CA ILE A 668 -12.97 -9.81 -17.26
C ILE A 668 -12.66 -9.03 -15.97
N SER A 669 -11.75 -8.06 -16.02
CA SER A 669 -11.36 -7.23 -14.86
C SER A 669 -10.92 -8.01 -13.62
N CYS A 670 -10.32 -9.19 -13.78
CA CYS A 670 -9.90 -10.03 -12.65
C CYS A 670 -8.67 -9.51 -11.90
N GLY A 671 -7.86 -8.65 -12.53
CA GLY A 671 -6.65 -8.08 -11.94
C GLY A 671 -5.46 -9.05 -11.75
N ASN A 672 -5.57 -10.32 -12.13
CA ASN A 672 -4.48 -11.30 -11.99
C ASN A 672 -3.21 -10.91 -12.79
N CYS A 673 -3.34 -10.10 -13.85
CA CYS A 673 -2.22 -9.55 -14.59
C CYS A 673 -1.40 -8.51 -13.78
N ILE A 674 -2.02 -7.85 -12.79
CA ILE A 674 -1.35 -6.95 -11.85
C ILE A 674 -0.46 -7.76 -10.89
N ASP A 675 -1.02 -8.79 -10.25
CA ASP A 675 -0.30 -9.57 -9.22
C ASP A 675 0.92 -10.31 -9.77
N VAL A 676 0.89 -10.72 -11.04
CA VAL A 676 2.05 -11.34 -11.68
C VAL A 676 3.05 -10.32 -12.24
N CYS A 677 2.72 -9.03 -12.35
CA CYS A 677 3.62 -8.05 -12.96
C CYS A 677 4.81 -7.72 -12.04
N PRO A 678 6.07 -8.03 -12.43
CA PRO A 678 7.22 -7.84 -11.53
C PRO A 678 7.72 -6.39 -11.43
N THR A 679 7.21 -5.49 -12.28
CA THR A 679 7.72 -4.11 -12.45
C THR A 679 6.66 -3.02 -12.28
N GLY A 680 5.41 -3.38 -11.99
CA GLY A 680 4.30 -2.42 -11.95
C GLY A 680 3.93 -1.81 -13.31
N ALA A 681 4.32 -2.44 -14.42
CA ALA A 681 3.88 -2.05 -15.77
C ALA A 681 2.37 -2.24 -15.98
N ILE A 682 1.79 -3.20 -15.26
CA ILE A 682 0.34 -3.32 -15.10
C ILE A 682 0.09 -3.12 -13.61
N SER A 683 -0.65 -2.08 -13.27
CA SER A 683 -0.87 -1.66 -11.88
C SER A 683 -2.34 -1.36 -11.65
N GLU A 684 -2.73 -1.33 -10.38
CA GLU A 684 -4.07 -0.91 -9.98
C GLU A 684 -4.22 0.60 -10.12
N LYS A 685 -5.36 1.04 -10.64
CA LYS A 685 -5.76 2.45 -10.63
C LYS A 685 -6.43 2.75 -9.30
N PHE A 686 -5.65 3.24 -8.34
CA PHE A 686 -6.11 3.53 -6.98
C PHE A 686 -7.16 4.66 -6.94
N SER A 687 -8.08 4.60 -5.98
CA SER A 687 -9.05 5.69 -5.70
C SER A 687 -8.43 6.84 -4.89
N PHE A 688 -7.24 6.61 -4.35
CA PHE A 688 -6.47 7.54 -3.55
C PHE A 688 -5.10 7.77 -4.19
N LYS A 689 -4.38 8.80 -3.71
CA LYS A 689 -3.06 9.15 -4.24
C LYS A 689 -2.02 8.05 -4.03
N ILE A 690 -1.09 7.86 -4.96
CA ILE A 690 -0.12 6.75 -4.98
C ILE A 690 0.86 6.83 -3.81
N LEU A 691 0.97 5.73 -3.05
CA LEU A 691 1.77 5.58 -1.82
C LEU A 691 2.87 4.52 -1.96
N GLY A 692 3.45 4.35 -3.15
CA GLY A 692 4.32 3.19 -3.42
C GLY A 692 5.55 3.06 -2.53
N THR A 693 6.07 4.18 -2.04
CA THR A 693 7.22 4.30 -1.12
C THR A 693 6.88 3.98 0.32
N LEU A 694 5.60 3.95 0.69
CA LEU A 694 5.19 3.61 2.03
C LEU A 694 5.35 2.10 2.30
N PRO A 695 5.70 1.72 3.54
CA PRO A 695 5.62 0.33 3.97
C PRO A 695 4.17 -0.14 3.91
N LYS A 696 3.99 -1.41 3.55
CA LYS A 696 2.68 -2.06 3.41
C LYS A 696 2.72 -3.34 4.22
N GLU A 697 1.72 -3.53 5.07
CA GLU A 697 1.56 -4.77 5.83
C GLU A 697 0.61 -5.72 5.11
N ASN A 698 0.90 -7.02 5.16
CA ASN A 698 0.05 -8.05 4.58
C ASN A 698 -0.89 -8.59 5.66
N HIS A 699 -2.18 -8.47 5.42
CA HIS A 699 -3.26 -8.96 6.28
C HIS A 699 -4.11 -9.95 5.50
N GLU A 700 -3.96 -11.24 5.81
CA GLU A 700 -4.61 -12.32 5.09
C GLU A 700 -5.96 -12.70 5.70
N THR A 701 -6.99 -12.77 4.86
CA THR A 701 -8.37 -13.12 5.23
C THR A 701 -9.06 -13.86 4.08
N ILE A 702 -10.39 -13.89 4.05
CA ILE A 702 -11.19 -14.54 3.01
C ILE A 702 -12.06 -13.54 2.26
N CYS A 703 -12.41 -13.92 1.03
CA CYS A 703 -13.35 -13.22 0.17
C CYS A 703 -14.79 -13.53 0.60
N ASN A 704 -15.53 -12.52 1.07
CA ASN A 704 -16.93 -12.67 1.49
C ASN A 704 -17.95 -12.42 0.36
N PHE A 705 -17.64 -12.87 -0.86
CA PHE A 705 -18.54 -12.68 -2.02
C PHE A 705 -19.27 -13.96 -2.41
N CYS A 706 -18.63 -14.92 -3.10
CA CYS A 706 -19.28 -16.17 -3.53
C CYS A 706 -18.88 -17.37 -2.66
N SER A 707 -19.58 -18.49 -2.82
CA SER A 707 -19.41 -19.70 -1.98
C SER A 707 -18.04 -20.38 -2.08
N VAL A 708 -17.19 -20.02 -3.04
CA VAL A 708 -15.83 -20.59 -3.10
C VAL A 708 -15.00 -20.16 -1.86
N GLY A 709 -15.23 -18.94 -1.37
CA GLY A 709 -14.52 -18.41 -0.19
C GLY A 709 -13.02 -18.27 -0.42
N CYS A 710 -12.59 -17.58 -1.47
CA CYS A 710 -11.17 -17.44 -1.83
C CYS A 710 -10.34 -16.79 -0.73
N LYS A 711 -9.09 -17.26 -0.51
CA LYS A 711 -8.13 -16.55 0.35
C LYS A 711 -7.64 -15.28 -0.35
N ILE A 712 -7.58 -14.18 0.41
CA ILE A 712 -7.19 -12.84 -0.07
C ILE A 712 -6.24 -12.17 0.91
N ASN A 713 -5.37 -11.30 0.40
CA ASN A 713 -4.48 -10.48 1.23
C ASN A 713 -4.75 -9.00 0.98
N TYR A 714 -4.98 -8.28 2.07
CA TYR A 714 -5.01 -6.84 2.10
C TYR A 714 -3.62 -6.30 2.37
N LYS A 715 -3.12 -5.45 1.46
CA LYS A 715 -1.98 -4.58 1.69
C LYS A 715 -2.48 -3.33 2.41
N VAL A 716 -2.16 -3.23 3.69
CA VAL A 716 -2.60 -2.15 4.58
C VAL A 716 -1.48 -1.13 4.75
N LEU A 717 -1.78 0.15 4.52
CA LEU A 717 -0.87 1.28 4.73
C LEU A 717 -1.25 2.08 5.98
N SER A 718 -2.55 2.22 6.22
CA SER A 718 -3.16 2.75 7.43
C SER A 718 -4.53 2.09 7.63
N GLU A 719 -5.18 2.33 8.78
CA GLU A 719 -6.46 1.71 9.17
C GLU A 719 -7.54 1.72 8.06
N ASP A 720 -7.58 2.75 7.22
CA ASP A 720 -8.56 2.98 6.15
C ASP A 720 -7.94 3.11 4.74
N VAL A 721 -6.64 2.91 4.60
CA VAL A 721 -5.94 2.94 3.31
C VAL A 721 -5.33 1.58 3.04
N TYR A 722 -6.07 0.77 2.27
CA TYR A 722 -5.70 -0.60 1.94
C TYR A 722 -6.19 -0.99 0.54
N TYR A 723 -5.59 -2.04 -0.02
CA TYR A 723 -6.00 -2.65 -1.29
C TYR A 723 -5.66 -4.14 -1.32
N VAL A 724 -6.27 -4.92 -2.22
CA VAL A 724 -6.02 -6.36 -2.30
C VAL A 724 -4.82 -6.66 -3.19
N SER A 725 -3.91 -7.56 -2.77
CA SER A 725 -2.85 -8.12 -3.60
C SER A 725 -2.50 -9.54 -3.19
N ASN A 726 -2.57 -10.48 -4.14
CA ASN A 726 -2.56 -11.92 -3.86
C ASN A 726 -1.27 -12.62 -4.31
N ASN A 727 -0.12 -12.06 -3.95
CA ASN A 727 1.19 -12.59 -4.31
C ASN A 727 1.99 -13.19 -3.14
N THR A 728 1.39 -13.32 -1.95
CA THR A 728 2.01 -13.98 -0.80
C THR A 728 2.10 -15.49 -1.00
N GLU A 729 3.08 -16.12 -0.37
CA GLU A 729 3.32 -17.56 -0.52
C GLU A 729 2.15 -18.40 0.02
N GLU A 730 1.60 -18.04 1.18
CA GLU A 730 0.44 -18.69 1.80
C GLU A 730 -0.77 -18.68 0.86
N ILE A 731 -1.10 -17.52 0.28
CA ILE A 731 -2.22 -17.39 -0.66
C ILE A 731 -1.96 -18.16 -1.96
N MET A 732 -0.74 -18.14 -2.48
CA MET A 732 -0.44 -18.91 -3.68
C MET A 732 -0.48 -20.43 -3.44
N ASN A 733 -0.43 -20.89 -2.20
CA ASN A 733 -0.59 -22.30 -1.79
C ASN A 733 -2.01 -22.63 -1.31
N SER A 734 -2.92 -21.66 -1.28
CA SER A 734 -4.32 -21.85 -0.92
C SER A 734 -5.14 -22.47 -2.05
N HIS A 735 -6.39 -22.86 -1.77
CA HIS A 735 -7.28 -23.51 -2.74
C HIS A 735 -7.55 -22.69 -4.01
N ASN A 736 -7.43 -21.36 -3.98
CA ASN A 736 -7.56 -20.49 -5.16
C ASN A 736 -6.22 -20.19 -5.87
N ASN A 737 -5.08 -20.73 -5.41
CA ASN A 737 -3.75 -20.52 -5.99
C ASN A 737 -3.39 -19.04 -6.22
N GLY A 738 -3.89 -18.14 -5.37
CA GLY A 738 -3.75 -16.69 -5.50
C GLY A 738 -4.46 -16.05 -6.69
N TYR A 739 -5.32 -16.78 -7.39
CA TYR A 739 -6.20 -16.19 -8.41
C TYR A 739 -7.45 -15.60 -7.79
N LEU A 740 -7.88 -14.46 -8.32
CA LEU A 740 -9.11 -13.78 -7.93
C LEU A 740 -9.99 -13.43 -9.12
N CYS A 741 -11.26 -13.19 -8.83
CA CYS A 741 -12.19 -12.53 -9.74
C CYS A 741 -12.25 -11.02 -9.46
N VAL A 742 -12.97 -10.28 -10.29
CA VAL A 742 -13.19 -8.83 -10.13
C VAL A 742 -13.75 -8.48 -8.75
N LYS A 743 -14.67 -9.30 -8.21
CA LYS A 743 -15.29 -9.12 -6.88
C LYS A 743 -14.23 -9.21 -5.77
N GLY A 744 -13.44 -10.30 -5.75
CA GLY A 744 -12.39 -10.49 -4.76
C GLY A 744 -11.25 -9.45 -4.85
N ARG A 745 -10.89 -9.01 -6.06
CA ARG A 745 -9.79 -8.06 -6.28
C ARG A 745 -10.19 -6.62 -5.97
N PHE A 746 -11.27 -6.13 -6.54
CA PHE A 746 -11.65 -4.71 -6.50
C PHE A 746 -12.90 -4.43 -5.67
N GLY A 747 -13.62 -5.46 -5.22
CA GLY A 747 -14.88 -5.31 -4.49
C GLY A 747 -14.72 -4.56 -3.17
N HIS A 748 -13.57 -4.65 -2.49
CA HIS A 748 -13.32 -3.94 -1.23
C HIS A 748 -13.55 -2.42 -1.30
N ARG A 749 -13.52 -1.81 -2.49
CA ARG A 749 -13.74 -0.37 -2.70
C ARG A 749 -15.10 0.15 -2.22
N TYR A 750 -16.11 -0.72 -2.06
CA TYR A 750 -17.39 -0.27 -1.50
C TYR A 750 -17.26 0.16 -0.03
N LEU A 751 -16.31 -0.43 0.72
CA LEU A 751 -16.06 -0.13 2.14
C LEU A 751 -15.48 1.27 2.33
N THR A 752 -14.67 1.75 1.37
CA THR A 752 -14.02 3.06 1.40
C THR A 752 -14.81 4.16 0.67
N SER A 753 -16.04 3.86 0.21
CA SER A 753 -16.86 4.78 -0.59
C SER A 753 -17.49 5.95 0.20
N GLY A 754 -17.37 5.95 1.54
CA GLY A 754 -17.90 7.01 2.41
C GLY A 754 -19.40 6.93 2.71
N ASN A 755 -20.11 5.92 2.19
CA ASN A 755 -21.57 5.78 2.36
C ASN A 755 -21.99 4.93 3.58
N ARG A 756 -21.03 4.48 4.39
CA ARG A 756 -21.26 3.61 5.54
C ARG A 756 -21.94 4.38 6.68
N LEU A 757 -22.88 3.74 7.36
CA LEU A 757 -23.47 4.26 8.59
C LEU A 757 -22.66 3.78 9.79
N GLU A 758 -22.07 4.71 10.54
CA GLU A 758 -21.19 4.41 11.69
C GLU A 758 -21.88 4.63 13.05
N THR A 759 -23.07 5.21 13.05
CA THR A 759 -23.80 5.57 14.28
C THR A 759 -25.19 4.93 14.29
N PRO A 760 -25.65 4.40 15.44
CA PRO A 760 -27.02 3.92 15.59
C PRO A 760 -28.05 5.01 15.34
N ILE A 761 -29.20 4.64 14.78
CA ILE A 761 -30.30 5.55 14.46
C ILE A 761 -31.61 4.99 15.01
N ILE A 762 -32.40 5.83 15.69
CA ILE A 762 -33.79 5.55 16.05
C ILE A 762 -34.71 6.47 15.23
N LYS A 763 -35.76 5.91 14.63
CA LYS A 763 -36.84 6.66 13.99
C LYS A 763 -38.09 6.67 14.86
N LEU A 764 -38.55 7.88 15.19
CA LEU A 764 -39.80 8.12 15.90
C LEU A 764 -40.67 9.05 15.06
N ASN A 765 -41.90 8.63 14.73
CA ASN A 765 -42.85 9.42 13.93
C ASN A 765 -42.23 9.99 12.64
N GLY A 766 -41.41 9.19 11.95
CA GLY A 766 -40.72 9.58 10.72
C GLY A 766 -39.46 10.45 10.91
N LYS A 767 -39.11 10.87 12.14
CA LYS A 767 -37.88 11.62 12.43
C LYS A 767 -36.77 10.69 12.88
N ALA A 768 -35.64 10.71 12.17
CA ALA A 768 -34.44 9.96 12.49
C ALA A 768 -33.53 10.73 13.45
N SER A 769 -33.08 10.09 14.53
CA SER A 769 -32.15 10.64 15.51
C SER A 769 -30.96 9.70 15.70
N LYS A 770 -29.73 10.25 15.62
CA LYS A 770 -28.51 9.50 15.95
C LYS A 770 -28.39 9.37 17.46
N VAL A 771 -28.09 8.16 17.95
CA VAL A 771 -27.99 7.86 19.39
C VAL A 771 -26.77 6.98 19.67
N ILE A 772 -26.41 6.83 20.94
CA ILE A 772 -25.39 5.86 21.35
C ILE A 772 -25.94 4.42 21.33
N THR A 773 -25.06 3.44 21.15
CA THR A 773 -25.43 2.03 20.98
C THR A 773 -26.30 1.48 22.10
N ASP A 774 -25.96 1.75 23.35
CA ASP A 774 -26.73 1.30 24.51
C ASP A 774 -28.17 1.79 24.52
N GLU A 775 -28.40 3.02 24.05
CA GLU A 775 -29.75 3.60 23.98
C GLU A 775 -30.58 2.92 22.88
N ALA A 776 -30.00 2.73 21.70
CA ALA A 776 -30.64 2.01 20.60
C ALA A 776 -31.02 0.58 21.00
N VAL A 777 -30.10 -0.15 21.64
CA VAL A 777 -30.34 -1.53 22.10
C VAL A 777 -31.40 -1.58 23.19
N LYS A 778 -31.37 -0.66 24.17
CA LYS A 778 -32.42 -0.56 25.22
C LYS A 778 -33.79 -0.27 24.62
N TYR A 779 -33.86 0.65 23.65
CA TYR A 779 -35.10 0.98 22.96
C TYR A 779 -35.65 -0.23 22.18
N ALA A 780 -34.80 -0.89 21.39
CA ALA A 780 -35.17 -2.10 20.66
C ALA A 780 -35.65 -3.20 21.61
N SER A 781 -34.92 -3.46 22.70
CA SER A 781 -35.30 -4.45 23.73
C SER A 781 -36.67 -4.16 24.31
N LYS A 782 -36.98 -2.90 24.63
CA LYS A 782 -38.29 -2.47 25.15
C LYS A 782 -39.40 -2.73 24.13
N ARG A 783 -39.19 -2.39 22.86
CA ARG A 783 -40.16 -2.60 21.78
C ARG A 783 -40.44 -4.07 21.54
N ILE A 784 -39.39 -4.90 21.45
CA ILE A 784 -39.51 -6.36 21.27
C ILE A 784 -40.26 -6.98 22.45
N LYS A 785 -39.89 -6.65 23.70
CA LYS A 785 -40.58 -7.16 24.90
C LYS A 785 -42.07 -6.79 24.92
N ASN A 786 -42.42 -5.57 24.50
CA ASN A 786 -43.82 -5.14 24.43
C ASN A 786 -44.61 -5.96 23.39
N ILE A 787 -44.01 -6.23 22.23
CA ILE A 787 -44.61 -7.06 21.18
C ILE A 787 -44.79 -8.49 21.67
N ILE A 788 -43.76 -9.09 22.26
CA ILE A 788 -43.83 -10.45 22.85
C ILE A 788 -44.91 -10.52 23.93
N LYS A 789 -45.04 -9.51 24.79
CA LYS A 789 -46.08 -9.46 25.83
C LYS A 789 -47.49 -9.38 25.24
N LYS A 790 -47.66 -8.73 24.08
CA LYS A 790 -48.97 -8.51 23.45
C LYS A 790 -49.39 -9.66 22.53
N TYR A 791 -48.45 -10.23 21.76
CA TYR A 791 -48.73 -11.16 20.67
C TYR A 791 -48.02 -12.52 20.83
N GLY A 792 -47.21 -12.71 21.88
CA GLY A 792 -46.43 -13.92 22.10
C GLY A 792 -45.05 -13.90 21.41
N ALA A 793 -44.18 -14.82 21.82
CA ALA A 793 -42.82 -14.94 21.28
C ALA A 793 -42.79 -15.23 19.77
N ASP A 794 -43.75 -16.01 19.29
CA ASP A 794 -43.89 -16.41 17.89
C ASP A 794 -44.36 -15.29 16.95
N SER A 795 -44.56 -14.08 17.46
CA SER A 795 -44.80 -12.86 16.67
C SER A 795 -43.51 -12.13 16.27
N VAL A 796 -42.34 -12.64 16.68
CA VAL A 796 -41.04 -12.05 16.35
C VAL A 796 -40.31 -12.96 15.38
N ALA A 797 -39.70 -12.39 14.34
CA ALA A 797 -38.85 -13.12 13.39
C ALA A 797 -37.47 -12.47 13.28
N ILE A 798 -36.45 -13.32 13.11
CA ILE A 798 -35.06 -12.91 12.96
C ILE A 798 -34.52 -13.41 11.61
N PHE A 799 -33.81 -12.54 10.89
CA PHE A 799 -33.18 -12.87 9.62
C PHE A 799 -31.68 -12.62 9.70
N GLY A 800 -30.89 -13.65 9.42
CA GLY A 800 -29.43 -13.61 9.41
C GLY A 800 -28.86 -13.75 8.01
N SER A 801 -27.78 -13.02 7.72
CA SER A 801 -27.15 -13.01 6.41
C SER A 801 -26.04 -14.05 6.30
N PRO A 802 -25.91 -14.76 5.17
CA PRO A 802 -24.76 -15.65 4.89
C PRO A 802 -23.44 -14.88 4.67
N LYS A 803 -23.41 -13.57 4.91
CA LYS A 803 -22.20 -12.74 4.98
C LYS A 803 -21.61 -12.63 6.39
N MET A 804 -22.37 -13.04 7.40
CA MET A 804 -21.93 -13.05 8.80
C MET A 804 -21.04 -14.27 9.05
N SER A 805 -20.20 -14.21 10.08
CA SER A 805 -19.38 -15.33 10.53
C SER A 805 -20.22 -16.44 11.17
N ASN A 806 -19.69 -17.65 11.23
CA ASN A 806 -20.34 -18.79 11.90
C ASN A 806 -20.66 -18.48 13.37
N GLU A 807 -19.76 -17.76 14.05
CA GLU A 807 -19.91 -17.37 15.44
C GLU A 807 -21.09 -16.41 15.64
N GLU A 808 -21.21 -15.40 14.77
CA GLU A 808 -22.35 -14.47 14.80
C GLU A 808 -23.67 -15.19 14.47
N LEU A 809 -23.67 -16.08 13.47
CA LEU A 809 -24.84 -16.85 13.07
C LEU A 809 -25.30 -17.80 14.20
N PHE A 810 -24.35 -18.44 14.88
CA PHE A 810 -24.63 -19.26 16.06
C PHE A 810 -25.25 -18.41 17.19
N LEU A 811 -24.68 -17.25 17.48
CA LEU A 811 -25.22 -16.32 18.48
C LEU A 811 -26.62 -15.84 18.09
N LEU A 812 -26.87 -15.56 16.82
CA LEU A 812 -28.14 -15.08 16.32
C LEU A 812 -29.25 -16.12 16.50
N GLN A 813 -29.01 -17.38 16.15
CA GLN A 813 -30.01 -18.43 16.38
C GLN A 813 -30.21 -18.75 17.85
N LYS A 814 -29.14 -18.68 18.65
CA LYS A 814 -29.23 -18.87 20.09
C LYS A 814 -30.04 -17.73 20.71
N PHE A 815 -29.86 -16.50 20.22
CA PHE A 815 -30.65 -15.35 20.63
C PHE A 815 -32.14 -15.53 20.27
N ALA A 816 -32.47 -16.04 19.08
CA ALA A 816 -33.85 -16.35 18.71
C ALA A 816 -34.49 -17.37 19.67
N ARG A 817 -33.84 -18.52 19.84
CA ARG A 817 -34.42 -19.67 20.55
C ARG A 817 -34.28 -19.56 22.07
N ALA A 818 -33.10 -19.23 22.58
CA ALA A 818 -32.86 -19.09 24.01
C ALA A 818 -33.26 -17.72 24.56
N GLY A 819 -33.07 -16.64 23.78
CA GLY A 819 -33.38 -15.28 24.20
C GLY A 819 -34.85 -14.90 24.00
N LEU A 820 -35.33 -14.94 22.75
CA LEU A 820 -36.68 -14.52 22.40
C LEU A 820 -37.73 -15.64 22.53
N LYS A 821 -37.30 -16.89 22.69
CA LYS A 821 -38.16 -18.08 22.82
C LYS A 821 -39.00 -18.35 21.58
N THR A 822 -38.42 -18.16 20.39
CA THR A 822 -39.07 -18.47 19.10
C THR A 822 -38.15 -19.27 18.19
N ASN A 823 -38.74 -20.08 17.31
CA ASN A 823 -38.04 -20.75 16.20
C ASN A 823 -38.21 -20.02 14.85
N ASN A 824 -38.79 -18.82 14.86
CA ASN A 824 -38.91 -17.97 13.67
C ASN A 824 -37.55 -17.33 13.30
N ILE A 825 -36.63 -18.14 12.77
CA ILE A 825 -35.33 -17.67 12.31
C ILE A 825 -35.02 -18.21 10.92
N SER A 826 -34.54 -17.36 10.02
CA SER A 826 -34.14 -17.78 8.67
C SER A 826 -33.16 -16.77 8.04
N SER A 827 -32.93 -16.89 6.74
CA SER A 827 -32.31 -15.87 5.87
C SER A 827 -33.29 -15.58 4.74
N PHE A 828 -33.43 -14.31 4.31
CA PHE A 828 -34.24 -14.01 3.14
C PHE A 828 -33.70 -14.68 1.88
N SER A 829 -32.37 -14.83 1.75
CA SER A 829 -31.73 -15.55 0.64
C SER A 829 -32.18 -17.01 0.56
N ASN A 830 -32.30 -17.70 1.70
CA ASN A 830 -32.76 -19.09 1.74
C ASN A 830 -34.29 -19.21 1.63
N MET A 831 -35.04 -18.38 2.37
CA MET A 831 -36.50 -18.49 2.45
C MET A 831 -37.21 -18.22 1.12
N ILE A 832 -36.64 -17.31 0.31
CA ILE A 832 -37.26 -16.90 -0.95
C ILE A 832 -36.90 -17.86 -2.09
N SER A 833 -35.67 -18.39 -2.07
CA SER A 833 -35.21 -19.32 -3.09
C SER A 833 -35.91 -20.66 -2.92
N VAL A 834 -36.39 -21.25 -4.02
CA VAL A 834 -37.01 -22.60 -4.02
C VAL A 834 -35.88 -23.64 -3.97
N CYS A 835 -35.16 -23.67 -2.85
CA CYS A 835 -34.02 -24.53 -2.65
C CYS A 835 -34.46 -25.83 -1.98
N GLU A 836 -33.95 -26.97 -2.45
CA GLU A 836 -34.24 -28.29 -1.86
C GLU A 836 -33.12 -28.61 -0.87
N HIS A 837 -33.06 -27.85 0.23
CA HIS A 837 -31.96 -27.93 1.22
C HIS A 837 -31.93 -29.23 2.02
N ASP A 838 -32.96 -30.06 1.90
CA ASP A 838 -33.11 -31.38 2.52
C ASP A 838 -33.21 -32.49 1.46
N SER A 839 -32.99 -32.19 0.17
CA SER A 839 -33.25 -33.10 -0.94
C SER A 839 -32.56 -34.46 -0.84
N LEU A 840 -31.38 -34.49 -0.23
CA LEU A 840 -30.51 -35.65 -0.10
C LEU A 840 -30.47 -36.19 1.33
N ASP A 841 -31.21 -35.58 2.25
CA ASP A 841 -31.16 -35.98 3.65
C ASP A 841 -31.64 -37.42 3.86
N ASP A 842 -32.71 -37.82 3.17
CA ASP A 842 -33.26 -39.18 3.27
C ASP A 842 -32.34 -40.24 2.65
N SER A 843 -31.53 -39.86 1.64
CA SER A 843 -30.70 -40.82 0.89
C SER A 843 -29.24 -40.86 1.35
N LEU A 844 -28.69 -39.71 1.75
CA LEU A 844 -27.28 -39.52 2.10
C LEU A 844 -27.08 -39.00 3.53
N GLY A 845 -28.15 -38.78 4.29
CA GLY A 845 -28.13 -38.22 5.64
C GLY A 845 -28.17 -36.70 5.67
N LEU A 846 -27.43 -36.02 4.78
CA LEU A 846 -27.36 -34.56 4.70
C LEU A 846 -27.22 -34.06 3.25
N THR A 847 -27.86 -32.94 2.95
CA THR A 847 -27.73 -32.23 1.66
C THR A 847 -26.56 -31.25 1.67
N VAL A 848 -25.35 -31.81 1.58
CA VAL A 848 -24.08 -31.07 1.53
C VAL A 848 -23.21 -31.54 0.37
N SER A 849 -22.15 -30.79 0.07
CA SER A 849 -21.12 -31.28 -0.87
C SER A 849 -20.49 -32.56 -0.33
N THR A 850 -20.36 -33.56 -1.19
CA THR A 850 -19.79 -34.87 -0.84
C THR A 850 -18.33 -35.02 -1.26
N THR A 851 -17.78 -34.02 -1.95
CA THR A 851 -16.41 -34.00 -2.43
C THR A 851 -15.80 -32.60 -2.37
N SER A 852 -14.48 -32.51 -2.46
CA SER A 852 -13.74 -31.25 -2.36
C SER A 852 -13.59 -30.57 -3.73
N THR A 853 -13.46 -29.24 -3.76
CA THR A 853 -13.06 -28.52 -4.98
C THR A 853 -11.68 -28.92 -5.50
N ASP A 854 -10.85 -29.57 -4.69
CA ASP A 854 -9.53 -30.06 -5.10
C ASP A 854 -9.61 -31.38 -5.89
N ASP A 855 -10.71 -32.13 -5.71
CA ASP A 855 -10.97 -33.40 -6.39
C ASP A 855 -11.25 -33.21 -7.89
N LEU A 856 -11.68 -32.02 -8.30
CA LEU A 856 -11.84 -31.66 -9.73
C LEU A 856 -10.57 -31.90 -10.54
N SER A 857 -9.39 -31.73 -9.93
CA SER A 857 -8.12 -31.78 -10.65
C SER A 857 -7.72 -33.16 -11.17
N ASN A 858 -8.37 -34.22 -10.70
CA ASN A 858 -8.16 -35.61 -11.11
C ASN A 858 -9.47 -36.30 -11.55
N ALA A 859 -10.54 -35.54 -11.78
CA ALA A 859 -11.77 -36.08 -12.34
C ALA A 859 -11.56 -36.48 -13.81
N ASP A 860 -12.19 -37.56 -14.25
CA ASP A 860 -12.22 -37.93 -15.67
C ASP A 860 -13.34 -37.17 -16.41
N VAL A 861 -14.47 -36.96 -15.72
CA VAL A 861 -15.61 -36.18 -16.21
C VAL A 861 -16.09 -35.21 -15.13
N ILE A 862 -16.30 -33.95 -15.52
CA ILE A 862 -16.96 -32.93 -14.70
C ILE A 862 -18.28 -32.58 -15.37
N ILE A 863 -19.37 -32.62 -14.61
CA ILE A 863 -20.71 -32.26 -15.09
C ILE A 863 -21.18 -31.01 -14.33
N ALA A 864 -21.19 -29.87 -15.02
CA ALA A 864 -21.66 -28.60 -14.48
C ALA A 864 -23.13 -28.37 -14.85
N ILE A 865 -23.98 -28.17 -13.84
CA ILE A 865 -25.44 -28.07 -14.00
C ILE A 865 -25.93 -26.80 -13.29
N ASN A 866 -26.84 -26.06 -13.95
CA ASN A 866 -27.54 -24.88 -13.42
C ASN A 866 -26.65 -23.69 -13.01
N SER A 867 -25.36 -23.68 -13.37
CA SER A 867 -24.41 -22.66 -12.90
C SER A 867 -23.82 -21.81 -14.04
N ASN A 868 -23.86 -20.48 -13.90
CA ASN A 868 -23.08 -19.56 -14.74
C ASN A 868 -21.72 -19.26 -14.09
N LEU A 869 -20.86 -20.28 -14.09
CA LEU A 869 -19.57 -20.28 -13.40
C LEU A 869 -18.70 -19.05 -13.73
N SER A 870 -18.78 -18.52 -14.96
CA SER A 870 -17.97 -17.38 -15.40
C SER A 870 -18.29 -16.06 -14.71
N GLU A 871 -19.50 -15.90 -14.21
CA GLU A 871 -19.97 -14.65 -13.59
C GLU A 871 -20.12 -14.83 -12.08
N ASP A 872 -20.60 -16.00 -11.66
CA ASP A 872 -20.92 -16.26 -10.27
C ASP A 872 -19.69 -16.78 -9.51
N ASN A 873 -18.95 -17.72 -10.11
CA ASN A 873 -17.92 -18.54 -9.46
C ASN A 873 -16.65 -18.73 -10.34
N LEU A 874 -16.01 -17.63 -10.78
CA LEU A 874 -14.87 -17.67 -11.72
C LEU A 874 -13.73 -18.60 -11.27
N ILE A 875 -13.46 -18.70 -9.97
CA ILE A 875 -12.40 -19.58 -9.45
C ILE A 875 -12.78 -21.07 -9.59
N MET A 876 -14.06 -21.40 -9.53
CA MET A 876 -14.55 -22.74 -9.84
C MET A 876 -14.35 -23.05 -11.33
N GLU A 877 -14.72 -22.13 -12.23
CA GLU A 877 -14.43 -22.28 -13.66
C GLU A 877 -12.94 -22.48 -13.92
N TYR A 878 -12.08 -21.69 -13.27
CA TYR A 878 -10.63 -21.84 -13.37
C TYR A 878 -10.17 -23.25 -12.97
N LYS A 879 -10.68 -23.79 -11.86
CA LYS A 879 -10.36 -25.17 -11.41
C LYS A 879 -10.78 -26.20 -12.44
N ILE A 880 -11.97 -26.05 -13.02
CA ILE A 880 -12.50 -26.94 -14.07
C ILE A 880 -11.63 -26.87 -15.34
N LYS A 881 -11.34 -25.66 -15.84
CA LYS A 881 -10.46 -25.47 -17.02
C LYS A 881 -9.05 -26.04 -16.80
N LYS A 882 -8.52 -25.91 -15.57
CA LYS A 882 -7.24 -26.51 -15.19
C LYS A 882 -7.29 -28.04 -15.23
N ALA A 883 -8.42 -28.65 -14.83
CA ALA A 883 -8.63 -30.08 -14.96
C ALA A 883 -8.73 -30.51 -16.44
N GLN A 884 -9.46 -29.77 -17.27
CA GLN A 884 -9.57 -30.05 -18.71
C GLN A 884 -8.21 -30.10 -19.41
N LYS A 885 -7.28 -29.21 -19.04
CA LYS A 885 -5.90 -29.24 -19.56
C LYS A 885 -5.16 -30.55 -19.28
N LYS A 886 -5.54 -31.29 -18.24
CA LYS A 886 -4.99 -32.61 -17.91
C LYS A 886 -5.74 -33.77 -18.58
N GLY A 887 -6.77 -33.49 -19.37
CA GLY A 887 -7.56 -34.48 -20.10
C GLY A 887 -8.97 -34.71 -19.59
N THR A 888 -9.40 -34.04 -18.51
CA THR A 888 -10.77 -34.13 -17.98
C THR A 888 -11.79 -33.66 -19.02
N LYS A 889 -12.91 -34.37 -19.13
CA LYS A 889 -14.03 -33.99 -19.99
C LYS A 889 -15.03 -33.11 -19.26
N LEU A 890 -15.43 -32.00 -19.86
CA LEU A 890 -16.43 -31.10 -19.30
C LEU A 890 -17.76 -31.24 -20.03
N ILE A 891 -18.80 -31.58 -19.27
CA ILE A 891 -20.19 -31.55 -19.71
C ILE A 891 -20.86 -30.36 -19.04
N VAL A 892 -21.56 -29.52 -19.82
CA VAL A 892 -22.36 -28.41 -19.31
C VAL A 892 -23.81 -28.67 -19.66
N ILE A 893 -24.69 -28.59 -18.66
CA ILE A 893 -26.13 -28.78 -18.81
C ILE A 893 -26.83 -27.49 -18.37
N ASN A 894 -27.34 -26.74 -19.34
CA ASN A 894 -28.09 -25.51 -19.14
C ASN A 894 -28.81 -25.09 -20.43
N SER A 895 -29.91 -24.34 -20.29
CA SER A 895 -30.82 -24.00 -21.40
C SER A 895 -30.40 -22.79 -22.26
N SER A 896 -29.15 -22.33 -22.11
CA SER A 896 -28.66 -21.16 -22.84
C SER A 896 -27.14 -21.18 -23.00
N GLU A 897 -26.62 -20.60 -24.07
CA GLU A 897 -25.17 -20.50 -24.24
C GLU A 897 -24.56 -19.54 -23.20
N ILE A 898 -23.60 -20.03 -22.41
CA ILE A 898 -22.82 -19.24 -21.44
C ILE A 898 -21.33 -19.30 -21.77
N LYS A 899 -20.50 -18.42 -21.20
CA LYS A 899 -19.06 -18.32 -21.59
C LYS A 899 -18.29 -19.66 -21.48
N ILE A 900 -18.60 -20.49 -20.50
CA ILE A 900 -17.94 -21.79 -20.31
C ILE A 900 -18.36 -22.85 -21.35
N THR A 901 -19.52 -22.72 -22.02
CA THR A 901 -19.96 -23.72 -23.02
C THR A 901 -18.99 -23.84 -24.19
N LYS A 902 -18.31 -22.74 -24.54
CA LYS A 902 -17.26 -22.71 -25.59
C LYS A 902 -16.05 -23.59 -25.27
N PHE A 903 -15.88 -23.94 -24.00
CA PHE A 903 -14.81 -24.82 -23.53
C PHE A 903 -15.33 -26.22 -23.19
N ALA A 904 -16.65 -26.44 -23.18
CA ALA A 904 -17.23 -27.73 -22.88
C ALA A 904 -16.91 -28.73 -23.99
N ASP A 905 -16.55 -29.96 -23.61
CA ASP A 905 -16.45 -31.07 -24.55
C ASP A 905 -17.84 -31.48 -25.06
N LEU A 906 -18.87 -31.30 -24.22
CA LEU A 906 -20.26 -31.51 -24.57
C LEU A 906 -21.16 -30.47 -23.87
N TRP A 907 -21.91 -29.70 -24.65
CA TRP A 907 -22.97 -28.84 -24.13
C TRP A 907 -24.34 -29.42 -24.46
N ILE A 908 -25.11 -29.70 -23.40
CA ILE A 908 -26.49 -30.15 -23.44
C ILE A 908 -27.39 -28.94 -23.19
N ASP A 909 -28.02 -28.49 -24.28
CA ASP A 909 -29.02 -27.43 -24.27
C ASP A 909 -30.38 -28.05 -23.89
N SER A 910 -30.57 -28.34 -22.61
CA SER A 910 -31.82 -28.90 -22.10
C SER A 910 -32.85 -27.80 -21.90
N ARG A 911 -34.12 -28.10 -22.19
CA ARG A 911 -35.24 -27.21 -21.87
C ARG A 911 -35.27 -26.88 -20.37
N LYS A 912 -35.60 -25.64 -20.05
CA LYS A 912 -35.72 -25.19 -18.65
C LYS A 912 -36.71 -26.06 -17.88
N GLY A 913 -36.29 -26.53 -16.70
CA GLY A 913 -37.12 -27.35 -15.82
C GLY A 913 -37.21 -28.84 -16.21
N THR A 914 -36.40 -29.31 -17.18
CA THR A 914 -36.39 -30.72 -17.61
C THR A 914 -35.09 -31.47 -17.28
N ASN A 915 -34.21 -30.90 -16.45
CA ASN A 915 -32.94 -31.54 -16.08
C ASN A 915 -33.15 -32.87 -15.35
N THR A 916 -34.16 -32.97 -14.49
CA THR A 916 -34.51 -34.22 -13.81
C THR A 916 -34.93 -35.30 -14.80
N ILE A 917 -35.63 -34.94 -15.89
CA ILE A 917 -36.02 -35.88 -16.96
C ILE A 917 -34.76 -36.42 -17.66
N LEU A 918 -33.84 -35.52 -18.00
CA LEU A 918 -32.54 -35.88 -18.58
C LEU A 918 -31.73 -36.81 -17.65
N LEU A 919 -31.61 -36.45 -16.36
CA LEU A 919 -30.88 -37.24 -15.37
C LEU A 919 -31.51 -38.63 -15.18
N ASN A 920 -32.83 -38.73 -15.13
CA ASN A 920 -33.53 -40.01 -15.07
C ASN A 920 -33.33 -40.84 -16.35
N GLY A 921 -33.23 -40.20 -17.51
CA GLY A 921 -32.81 -40.87 -18.75
C GLY A 921 -31.42 -41.50 -18.64
N ILE A 922 -30.47 -40.78 -18.03
CA ILE A 922 -29.11 -41.31 -17.78
C ILE A 922 -29.16 -42.52 -16.85
N LEU A 923 -29.92 -42.45 -15.75
CA LEU A 923 -30.10 -43.56 -14.82
C LEU A 923 -30.70 -44.79 -15.52
N SER A 924 -31.72 -44.58 -16.36
CA SER A 924 -32.37 -45.64 -17.15
C SER A 924 -31.37 -46.36 -18.05
N GLU A 925 -30.54 -45.62 -18.79
CA GLU A 925 -29.52 -46.20 -19.67
C GLU A 925 -28.42 -46.95 -18.90
N ILE A 926 -27.99 -46.44 -17.74
CA ILE A 926 -27.03 -47.12 -16.86
C ILE A 926 -27.57 -48.49 -16.41
N ILE A 927 -28.85 -48.56 -16.06
CA ILE A 927 -29.49 -49.80 -15.64
C ILE A 927 -29.65 -50.76 -16.84
N LYS A 928 -30.16 -50.27 -17.98
CA LYS A 928 -30.36 -51.08 -19.21
C LYS A 928 -29.05 -51.70 -19.70
N LYS A 929 -27.93 -50.97 -19.61
CA LYS A 929 -26.60 -51.43 -20.03
C LYS A 929 -25.85 -52.28 -18.99
N GLY A 930 -26.43 -52.54 -17.81
CA GLY A 930 -25.76 -53.34 -16.75
C GLY A 930 -24.54 -52.64 -16.13
N LEU A 931 -24.57 -51.30 -16.08
CA LEU A 931 -23.47 -50.48 -15.60
C LEU A 931 -23.56 -50.17 -14.09
N ALA A 932 -24.73 -50.41 -13.49
CA ALA A 932 -24.95 -50.29 -12.06
C ALA A 932 -24.04 -51.24 -11.25
N ASN A 933 -23.62 -50.82 -10.06
CA ASN A 933 -22.80 -51.62 -9.15
C ASN A 933 -23.69 -52.48 -8.25
N GLU A 934 -24.04 -53.67 -8.71
CA GLU A 934 -25.00 -54.54 -8.02
C GLU A 934 -24.55 -54.92 -6.60
N ASP A 935 -23.26 -55.16 -6.38
CA ASP A 935 -22.71 -55.51 -5.06
C ASP A 935 -22.90 -54.38 -4.05
N PHE A 936 -22.57 -53.14 -4.45
CA PHE A 936 -22.76 -51.96 -3.61
C PHE A 936 -24.25 -51.69 -3.36
N ILE A 937 -25.08 -51.79 -4.41
CA ILE A 937 -26.52 -51.57 -4.31
C ILE A 937 -27.13 -52.53 -3.28
N LYS A 938 -26.80 -53.83 -3.35
CA LYS A 938 -27.34 -54.84 -2.45
C LYS A 938 -26.94 -54.63 -0.98
N THR A 939 -25.78 -54.03 -0.73
CA THR A 939 -25.19 -53.93 0.61
C THR A 939 -25.38 -52.56 1.26
N ASN A 940 -25.50 -51.49 0.47
CA ASN A 940 -25.44 -50.10 0.95
C ASN A 940 -26.62 -49.24 0.48
N THR A 941 -27.62 -49.79 -0.21
CA THR A 941 -28.79 -49.03 -0.70
C THR A 941 -30.10 -49.78 -0.48
N GLU A 942 -31.21 -49.06 -0.58
CA GLU A 942 -32.57 -49.60 -0.50
C GLU A 942 -33.41 -49.15 -1.73
N ASN A 943 -34.59 -49.75 -1.92
CA ASN A 943 -35.59 -49.34 -2.92
C ASN A 943 -35.12 -49.35 -4.40
N PHE A 944 -34.04 -50.07 -4.72
CA PHE A 944 -33.53 -50.17 -6.10
C PHE A 944 -34.56 -50.75 -7.08
N SER A 945 -35.33 -51.77 -6.67
CA SER A 945 -36.37 -52.37 -7.52
C SER A 945 -37.47 -51.37 -7.89
N GLU A 946 -37.84 -50.48 -6.97
CA GLU A 946 -38.83 -49.44 -7.18
C GLU A 946 -38.31 -48.38 -8.15
N LEU A 947 -37.08 -47.91 -7.93
CA LEU A 947 -36.40 -46.99 -8.86
C LEU A 947 -36.31 -47.60 -10.27
N LYS A 948 -35.91 -48.87 -10.37
CA LYS A 948 -35.82 -49.58 -11.66
C LYS A 948 -37.17 -49.64 -12.37
N ASN A 949 -38.26 -49.93 -11.65
CA ASN A 949 -39.60 -49.96 -12.22
C ASN A 949 -40.08 -48.57 -12.66
N MET A 950 -39.78 -47.52 -11.89
CA MET A 950 -40.10 -46.13 -12.26
C MET A 950 -39.37 -45.69 -13.54
N LEU A 951 -38.16 -46.21 -13.78
CA LEU A 951 -37.34 -45.85 -14.94
C LEU A 951 -37.60 -46.71 -16.19
N GLN A 952 -38.35 -47.82 -16.10
CA GLN A 952 -38.57 -48.76 -17.21
C GLN A 952 -39.24 -48.13 -18.46
N GLY A 953 -39.98 -47.03 -18.30
CA GLY A 953 -40.61 -46.29 -19.40
C GLY A 953 -39.78 -45.16 -20.01
N ASN A 954 -38.61 -44.84 -19.45
CA ASN A 954 -37.76 -43.77 -19.94
C ASN A 954 -36.88 -44.30 -21.08
N ASN A 955 -37.34 -44.16 -22.31
CA ASN A 955 -36.56 -44.43 -23.52
C ASN A 955 -35.81 -43.16 -23.97
N ALA A 956 -34.70 -43.33 -24.68
CA ALA A 956 -33.84 -42.22 -25.08
C ALA A 956 -34.60 -41.20 -25.95
N GLU A 957 -35.44 -41.67 -26.87
CA GLU A 957 -36.26 -40.85 -27.76
C GLU A 957 -37.25 -39.97 -26.98
N ASP A 958 -37.93 -40.55 -25.98
CA ASP A 958 -38.93 -39.84 -25.16
C ASP A 958 -38.28 -38.79 -24.26
N VAL A 959 -37.15 -39.14 -23.63
CA VAL A 959 -36.36 -38.21 -22.80
C VAL A 959 -35.87 -37.04 -23.65
N CYS A 960 -35.31 -37.31 -24.83
CA CYS A 960 -34.82 -36.28 -25.75
C CYS A 960 -35.96 -35.39 -26.26
N GLY A 961 -37.12 -35.96 -26.59
CA GLY A 961 -38.29 -35.20 -27.02
C GLY A 961 -38.83 -34.27 -25.93
N LEU A 962 -38.94 -34.74 -24.69
CA LEU A 962 -39.44 -33.94 -23.56
C LEU A 962 -38.46 -32.85 -23.11
N ALA A 963 -37.17 -33.16 -23.12
CA ALA A 963 -36.12 -32.22 -22.73
C ALA A 963 -35.65 -31.33 -23.89
N GLU A 964 -36.17 -31.55 -25.11
CA GLU A 964 -35.79 -30.87 -26.35
C GLU A 964 -34.28 -30.98 -26.68
N ILE A 965 -33.70 -32.15 -26.42
CA ILE A 965 -32.27 -32.43 -26.62
C ILE A 965 -32.08 -33.24 -27.90
N ASP A 966 -31.00 -32.96 -28.64
CA ASP A 966 -30.56 -33.80 -29.75
C ASP A 966 -30.18 -35.21 -29.24
N ILE A 967 -30.81 -36.24 -29.80
CA ILE A 967 -30.59 -37.64 -29.41
C ILE A 967 -29.12 -38.08 -29.57
N GLU A 968 -28.39 -37.54 -30.56
CA GLU A 968 -26.97 -37.85 -30.74
C GLU A 968 -26.13 -37.23 -29.63
N LYS A 969 -26.46 -36.02 -29.18
CA LYS A 969 -25.82 -35.41 -28.00
C LYS A 969 -26.13 -36.20 -26.72
N PHE A 970 -27.35 -36.72 -26.57
CA PHE A 970 -27.70 -37.58 -25.45
C PHE A 970 -26.89 -38.88 -25.46
N LYS A 971 -26.76 -39.56 -26.61
CA LYS A 971 -25.89 -40.74 -26.76
C LYS A 971 -24.44 -40.44 -26.43
N GLN A 972 -23.91 -39.30 -26.88
CA GLN A 972 -22.56 -38.85 -26.53
C GLN A 972 -22.41 -38.64 -25.01
N LEU A 973 -23.39 -38.04 -24.36
CA LEU A 973 -23.39 -37.89 -22.90
C LEU A 973 -23.31 -39.25 -22.20
N ILE A 974 -24.13 -40.21 -22.61
CA ILE A 974 -24.10 -41.58 -22.05
C ILE A 974 -22.72 -42.21 -22.25
N SER A 975 -22.11 -42.06 -23.42
CA SER A 975 -20.76 -42.59 -23.71
C SER A 975 -19.67 -42.04 -22.79
N LEU A 976 -19.83 -40.81 -22.28
CA LEU A 976 -18.88 -40.17 -21.38
C LEU A 976 -19.03 -40.67 -19.95
N VAL A 977 -20.26 -41.02 -19.53
CA VAL A 977 -20.56 -41.45 -18.15
C VAL A 977 -20.65 -42.97 -17.97
N GLU A 978 -20.66 -43.76 -19.05
CA GLU A 978 -20.81 -45.22 -18.98
C GLU A 978 -19.57 -46.00 -18.51
N LYS A 979 -18.40 -45.37 -18.52
CA LYS A 979 -17.14 -46.02 -18.11
C LYS A 979 -17.13 -46.31 -16.61
N LYS A 980 -17.20 -47.58 -16.22
CA LYS A 980 -17.27 -48.02 -14.80
C LYS A 980 -16.18 -47.42 -13.90
N ASP A 981 -14.94 -47.32 -14.39
CA ASP A 981 -13.79 -46.83 -13.60
C ASP A 981 -13.57 -45.32 -13.70
N SER A 982 -14.43 -44.57 -14.41
CA SER A 982 -14.29 -43.12 -14.54
C SER A 982 -14.67 -42.38 -13.25
N ASN A 983 -13.84 -41.41 -12.88
CA ASN A 983 -14.08 -40.49 -11.79
C ASN A 983 -14.99 -39.34 -12.26
N ILE A 984 -16.17 -39.21 -11.66
CA ILE A 984 -17.20 -38.25 -12.08
C ILE A 984 -17.53 -37.30 -10.94
N VAL A 985 -17.36 -35.99 -11.18
CA VAL A 985 -17.72 -34.93 -10.23
C VAL A 985 -18.85 -34.07 -10.80
N PHE A 986 -19.93 -33.94 -10.05
CA PHE A 986 -21.01 -33.00 -10.34
C PHE A 986 -20.72 -31.65 -9.68
N VAL A 987 -20.91 -30.56 -10.42
CA VAL A 987 -20.90 -29.20 -9.90
C VAL A 987 -22.30 -28.64 -10.13
N TYR A 988 -23.05 -28.48 -9.04
CA TYR A 988 -24.47 -28.13 -9.08
C TYR A 988 -24.71 -26.83 -8.31
N ASP A 989 -25.39 -25.89 -8.93
CA ASP A 989 -25.82 -24.65 -8.29
C ASP A 989 -27.20 -24.83 -7.66
N ILE A 990 -27.25 -24.89 -6.33
CA ILE A 990 -28.50 -25.16 -5.59
C ILE A 990 -29.37 -23.91 -5.48
N ASP A 991 -28.78 -22.71 -5.54
CA ASP A 991 -29.46 -21.43 -5.34
C ASP A 991 -29.96 -20.83 -6.67
N SER A 992 -29.63 -21.45 -7.81
CA SER A 992 -30.10 -21.06 -9.14
C SER A 992 -31.63 -21.05 -9.29
N GLN A 993 -32.19 -19.87 -9.54
CA GLN A 993 -33.65 -19.68 -9.67
C GLN A 993 -34.22 -19.93 -11.07
N LYS A 994 -33.37 -20.05 -12.11
CA LYS A 994 -33.81 -20.00 -13.52
C LYS A 994 -33.73 -21.33 -14.27
N GLU A 995 -32.80 -22.20 -13.90
CA GLU A 995 -32.45 -23.40 -14.68
C GLU A 995 -32.90 -24.71 -14.00
N LYS A 996 -33.21 -24.64 -12.70
CA LYS A 996 -33.46 -25.80 -11.84
C LYS A 996 -34.75 -26.55 -12.17
N SER A 997 -34.72 -27.87 -11.98
CA SER A 997 -35.90 -28.74 -11.95
C SER A 997 -36.06 -29.38 -10.57
N VAL A 998 -37.29 -29.74 -10.21
CA VAL A 998 -37.60 -30.41 -8.94
C VAL A 998 -37.03 -31.83 -8.97
N ASN A 999 -36.31 -32.22 -7.91
CA ASN A 999 -35.62 -33.50 -7.72
C ASN A 999 -34.32 -33.69 -8.54
N ASP A 1000 -33.72 -32.62 -9.09
CA ASP A 1000 -32.42 -32.71 -9.75
C ASP A 1000 -31.36 -33.36 -8.83
N LEU A 1001 -31.30 -32.91 -7.58
CA LEU A 1001 -30.35 -33.43 -6.59
C LEU A 1001 -30.61 -34.90 -6.27
N LYS A 1002 -31.87 -35.32 -6.11
CA LYS A 1002 -32.21 -36.74 -5.89
C LYS A 1002 -31.73 -37.62 -7.05
N ALA A 1003 -31.91 -37.17 -8.29
CA ALA A 1003 -31.45 -37.90 -9.45
C ALA A 1003 -29.90 -38.00 -9.50
N ILE A 1004 -29.18 -36.93 -9.13
CA ILE A 1004 -27.72 -36.96 -8.99
C ILE A 1004 -27.29 -37.90 -7.84
N GLY A 1005 -27.96 -37.85 -6.69
CA GLY A 1005 -27.70 -38.75 -5.56
C GLY A 1005 -27.88 -40.21 -5.96
N ASN A 1006 -28.98 -40.53 -6.65
CA ASN A 1006 -29.24 -41.85 -7.21
C ASN A 1006 -28.14 -42.28 -8.19
N PHE A 1007 -27.66 -41.39 -9.05
CA PHE A 1007 -26.53 -41.68 -9.94
C PHE A 1007 -25.28 -42.09 -9.15
N LEU A 1008 -24.94 -41.32 -8.11
CA LEU A 1008 -23.76 -41.56 -7.30
C LEU A 1008 -23.86 -42.87 -6.50
N LEU A 1009 -25.06 -43.23 -6.03
CA LEU A 1009 -25.33 -44.49 -5.33
C LEU A 1009 -25.33 -45.69 -6.28
N LEU A 1010 -26.07 -45.62 -7.40
CA LEU A 1010 -26.15 -46.70 -8.39
C LEU A 1010 -24.78 -47.09 -8.94
N THR A 1011 -23.87 -46.13 -9.01
CA THR A 1011 -22.55 -46.31 -9.62
C THR A 1011 -21.42 -46.41 -8.60
N ASN A 1012 -21.73 -46.45 -7.28
CA ASN A 1012 -20.77 -46.52 -6.18
C ASN A 1012 -19.66 -45.44 -6.27
N ARG A 1013 -20.08 -44.17 -6.30
CA ARG A 1013 -19.21 -42.99 -6.45
C ARG A 1013 -19.24 -42.01 -5.27
N ILE A 1014 -20.19 -42.15 -4.35
CA ILE A 1014 -20.45 -41.15 -3.31
C ILE A 1014 -19.33 -40.97 -2.27
N TYR A 1015 -18.53 -42.01 -1.99
CA TYR A 1015 -17.44 -41.98 -0.99
C TYR A 1015 -16.05 -42.18 -1.59
N LYS A 1016 -15.91 -42.06 -2.92
CA LYS A 1016 -14.63 -42.23 -3.60
C LYS A 1016 -13.98 -40.88 -3.83
N LYS A 1017 -12.66 -40.81 -3.64
CA LYS A 1017 -11.87 -39.64 -4.05
C LYS A 1017 -12.12 -39.35 -5.52
N HIS A 1018 -12.07 -38.08 -5.89
CA HIS A 1018 -12.26 -37.62 -7.27
C HIS A 1018 -13.67 -37.89 -7.84
N ASN A 1019 -14.61 -38.30 -7.00
CA ASN A 1019 -16.01 -38.50 -7.33
C ASN A 1019 -16.89 -37.71 -6.37
N GLY A 1020 -18.14 -37.45 -6.76
CA GLY A 1020 -19.16 -36.90 -5.87
C GLY A 1020 -19.81 -35.64 -6.39
N LEU A 1021 -20.30 -34.81 -5.47
CA LEU A 1021 -21.12 -33.64 -5.72
C LEU A 1021 -20.54 -32.42 -5.00
N ILE A 1022 -20.40 -31.32 -5.72
CA ILE A 1022 -20.08 -30.00 -5.18
C ILE A 1022 -21.31 -29.11 -5.36
N LEU A 1023 -21.83 -28.59 -4.25
CA LEU A 1023 -22.96 -27.67 -4.20
C LEU A 1023 -22.44 -26.23 -4.14
N LEU A 1024 -22.62 -25.49 -5.24
CA LEU A 1024 -22.39 -24.05 -5.28
C LEU A 1024 -23.56 -23.31 -4.64
N ARG A 1025 -23.23 -22.19 -3.99
CA ARG A 1025 -24.18 -21.32 -3.30
C ARG A 1025 -23.87 -19.85 -3.58
N ASP A 1026 -24.79 -18.96 -3.25
CA ASP A 1026 -24.65 -17.53 -3.58
C ASP A 1026 -23.51 -16.83 -2.82
N PHE A 1027 -23.32 -17.15 -1.53
CA PHE A 1027 -22.42 -16.43 -0.62
C PHE A 1027 -21.39 -17.32 0.06
N SER A 1028 -20.32 -16.67 0.54
CA SER A 1028 -19.16 -17.35 1.13
C SER A 1028 -19.47 -18.21 2.35
N ASN A 1029 -20.50 -17.82 3.14
CA ASN A 1029 -20.96 -18.56 4.32
C ASN A 1029 -22.35 -19.17 4.19
N SER A 1030 -22.89 -19.35 2.97
CA SER A 1030 -24.22 -19.94 2.82
C SER A 1030 -24.33 -21.35 3.39
N ALA A 1031 -23.23 -22.12 3.40
CA ALA A 1031 -23.19 -23.42 4.09
C ALA A 1031 -23.14 -23.23 5.62
N GLY A 1032 -22.32 -22.30 6.12
CA GLY A 1032 -22.19 -22.03 7.55
C GLY A 1032 -23.47 -21.51 8.20
N LEU A 1033 -24.27 -20.75 7.45
CA LEU A 1033 -25.63 -20.36 7.83
C LEU A 1033 -26.50 -21.56 8.24
N LEU A 1034 -26.39 -22.64 7.49
CA LEU A 1034 -27.10 -23.90 7.76
C LEU A 1034 -26.41 -24.68 8.88
N ASP A 1035 -25.07 -24.82 8.84
CA ASP A 1035 -24.31 -25.49 9.90
C ASP A 1035 -24.63 -24.92 11.29
N MET A 1036 -24.80 -23.59 11.37
CA MET A 1036 -25.10 -22.87 12.60
C MET A 1036 -26.59 -22.84 12.94
N GLY A 1037 -27.48 -23.42 12.14
CA GLY A 1037 -28.90 -23.57 12.45
C GLY A 1037 -29.73 -22.29 12.29
N VAL A 1038 -29.39 -21.42 11.32
CA VAL A 1038 -30.17 -20.20 10.98
C VAL A 1038 -31.28 -20.56 9.99
N THR A 1039 -32.19 -21.41 10.45
CA THR A 1039 -33.35 -21.92 9.72
C THR A 1039 -34.38 -22.43 10.73
N PRO A 1040 -35.69 -22.46 10.45
CA PRO A 1040 -36.65 -23.15 11.31
C PRO A 1040 -36.49 -24.68 11.31
N GLU A 1041 -35.79 -25.26 10.32
CA GLU A 1041 -35.77 -26.72 10.10
C GLU A 1041 -34.84 -27.49 11.05
N TYR A 1042 -33.69 -26.92 11.43
CA TYR A 1042 -32.70 -27.59 12.29
C TYR A 1042 -31.99 -26.64 13.27
N LEU A 1043 -31.52 -27.23 14.36
CA LEU A 1043 -30.58 -26.64 15.32
C LEU A 1043 -29.13 -26.75 14.78
N PRO A 1044 -28.13 -26.06 15.40
CA PRO A 1044 -26.74 -26.17 14.97
C PRO A 1044 -26.27 -27.62 14.87
N GLY A 1045 -25.54 -27.95 13.80
CA GLY A 1045 -25.12 -29.32 13.49
C GLY A 1045 -26.21 -30.19 12.84
N TYR A 1046 -27.21 -29.57 12.20
CA TYR A 1046 -28.31 -30.25 11.50
C TYR A 1046 -29.23 -31.11 12.39
N VAL A 1047 -29.34 -30.80 13.69
CA VAL A 1047 -30.21 -31.53 14.61
C VAL A 1047 -31.69 -31.21 14.31
N LYS A 1048 -32.47 -32.25 13.97
CA LYS A 1048 -33.85 -32.16 13.49
C LYS A 1048 -34.88 -32.17 14.63
N PRO A 1049 -36.12 -31.70 14.40
CA PRO A 1049 -37.14 -31.55 15.46
C PRO A 1049 -37.55 -32.86 16.15
N PHE A 1050 -37.27 -34.01 15.54
CA PHE A 1050 -37.60 -35.34 16.08
C PHE A 1050 -36.45 -36.00 16.86
N GLU A 1051 -35.26 -35.41 16.88
CA GLU A 1051 -34.08 -35.95 17.58
C GLU A 1051 -34.06 -35.52 19.07
N ASN A 1052 -35.00 -36.07 19.84
CA ASN A 1052 -35.25 -35.65 21.23
C ASN A 1052 -34.02 -35.72 22.15
N GLU A 1053 -33.14 -36.72 21.97
CA GLU A 1053 -31.92 -36.86 22.79
C GLU A 1053 -30.95 -35.69 22.57
N GLU A 1054 -30.70 -35.32 21.31
CA GLU A 1054 -29.84 -34.20 20.96
C GLU A 1054 -30.47 -32.85 21.37
N ILE A 1055 -31.78 -32.70 21.20
CA ILE A 1055 -32.51 -31.51 21.67
C ILE A 1055 -32.38 -31.35 23.19
N LYS A 1056 -32.47 -32.43 23.97
CA LYS A 1056 -32.25 -32.40 25.43
C LYS A 1056 -30.83 -32.02 25.78
N ARG A 1057 -29.84 -32.62 25.10
CA ARG A 1057 -28.42 -32.28 25.29
C ARG A 1057 -28.16 -30.79 25.07
N ILE A 1058 -28.67 -30.22 23.98
CA ILE A 1058 -28.52 -28.77 23.71
C ILE A 1058 -29.30 -27.93 24.72
N SER A 1059 -30.51 -28.38 25.11
CA SER A 1059 -31.35 -27.71 26.11
C SER A 1059 -30.63 -27.56 27.46
N GLU A 1060 -29.93 -28.60 27.90
CA GLU A 1060 -29.11 -28.59 29.13
C GLU A 1060 -27.95 -27.61 29.02
N ILE A 1061 -27.20 -27.64 27.92
CA ILE A 1061 -26.05 -26.76 27.69
C ILE A 1061 -26.50 -25.28 27.64
N TRP A 1062 -27.66 -25.00 27.05
CA TRP A 1062 -28.17 -23.62 26.90
C TRP A 1062 -29.05 -23.17 28.07
N ASN A 1063 -29.34 -24.04 29.03
CA ASN A 1063 -30.26 -23.80 30.13
C ASN A 1063 -31.63 -23.25 29.65
N VAL A 1064 -32.20 -23.90 28.64
CA VAL A 1064 -33.52 -23.56 28.07
C VAL A 1064 -34.23 -24.82 27.61
N ASN A 1065 -35.54 -24.92 27.85
CA ASN A 1065 -36.34 -26.02 27.32
C ASN A 1065 -36.60 -25.81 25.81
N LEU A 1066 -35.74 -26.37 24.95
CA LEU A 1066 -35.91 -26.28 23.50
C LEU A 1066 -37.04 -27.17 22.98
N GLU A 1067 -37.41 -28.26 23.66
CA GLU A 1067 -38.52 -29.13 23.25
C GLU A 1067 -39.85 -28.37 23.09
N LYS A 1068 -40.04 -27.30 23.88
CA LYS A 1068 -41.22 -26.42 23.77
C LYS A 1068 -41.12 -25.37 22.66
N ILE A 1069 -39.90 -25.01 22.25
CA ILE A 1069 -39.60 -23.85 21.39
C ILE A 1069 -39.31 -24.30 19.95
N PHE A 1070 -38.47 -25.31 19.80
CA PHE A 1070 -38.00 -25.83 18.51
C PHE A 1070 -39.06 -26.76 17.92
N LYS A 1071 -40.08 -26.14 17.34
CA LYS A 1071 -41.15 -26.81 16.58
C LYS A 1071 -41.06 -26.42 15.11
N PRO A 1072 -41.53 -27.27 14.18
CA PRO A 1072 -41.63 -26.91 12.77
C PRO A 1072 -42.46 -25.63 12.58
N VAL A 1073 -41.97 -24.71 11.75
CA VAL A 1073 -42.62 -23.41 11.47
C VAL A 1073 -42.55 -23.12 9.97
N ASN A 1074 -43.69 -22.76 9.37
CA ASN A 1074 -43.72 -22.17 8.02
C ASN A 1074 -43.63 -20.64 8.12
N LEU A 1075 -42.40 -20.12 8.18
CA LEU A 1075 -42.17 -18.69 8.40
C LEU A 1075 -42.70 -17.83 7.25
N LYS A 1076 -42.60 -18.32 6.01
CA LYS A 1076 -43.09 -17.62 4.81
C LYS A 1076 -44.59 -17.38 4.87
N GLU A 1077 -45.36 -18.37 5.29
CA GLU A 1077 -46.80 -18.26 5.46
C GLU A 1077 -47.17 -17.30 6.60
N LYS A 1078 -46.49 -17.39 7.75
CA LYS A 1078 -46.69 -16.45 8.86
C LYS A 1078 -46.48 -14.99 8.46
N LEU A 1079 -45.46 -14.71 7.64
CA LEU A 1079 -45.21 -13.35 7.12
C LEU A 1079 -46.37 -12.89 6.23
N LEU A 1080 -46.84 -13.75 5.30
CA LEU A 1080 -47.95 -13.42 4.41
C LEU A 1080 -49.27 -13.21 5.16
N ASN A 1081 -49.48 -13.95 6.26
CA ASN A 1081 -50.66 -13.81 7.11
C ASN A 1081 -50.57 -12.62 8.08
N GLY A 1082 -49.44 -11.89 8.10
CA GLY A 1082 -49.22 -10.77 9.01
C GLY A 1082 -49.11 -11.18 10.49
N GLU A 1083 -48.73 -12.41 10.79
CA GLU A 1083 -48.55 -12.92 12.17
C GLU A 1083 -47.27 -12.38 12.82
N ILE A 1084 -46.27 -12.02 12.02
CA ILE A 1084 -45.02 -11.41 12.48
C ILE A 1084 -45.21 -9.91 12.70
N LYS A 1085 -45.04 -9.48 13.95
CA LYS A 1085 -45.19 -8.08 14.39
C LYS A 1085 -43.87 -7.38 14.64
N ALA A 1086 -42.79 -8.12 14.94
CA ALA A 1086 -41.44 -7.58 15.00
C ALA A 1086 -40.51 -8.36 14.09
N MET A 1087 -39.68 -7.63 13.33
CA MET A 1087 -38.69 -8.24 12.46
C MET A 1087 -37.31 -7.63 12.74
N LEU A 1088 -36.31 -8.49 12.90
CA LEU A 1088 -34.92 -8.11 13.11
C LEU A 1088 -34.09 -8.65 11.94
N ILE A 1089 -33.53 -7.76 11.13
CA ILE A 1089 -32.80 -8.12 9.92
C ILE A 1089 -31.32 -7.79 10.11
N PHE A 1090 -30.46 -8.79 9.94
CA PHE A 1090 -29.01 -8.67 10.10
C PHE A 1090 -28.32 -8.94 8.77
N GLY A 1091 -27.75 -7.90 8.15
CA GLY A 1091 -26.90 -7.99 6.96
C GLY A 1091 -27.61 -8.33 5.64
N GLU A 1092 -28.92 -8.09 5.53
CA GLU A 1092 -29.73 -8.36 4.34
C GLU A 1092 -30.55 -7.13 3.91
N ASP A 1093 -30.78 -7.01 2.59
CA ASP A 1093 -31.59 -5.93 2.01
C ASP A 1093 -32.76 -6.46 1.15
N PRO A 1094 -33.74 -7.16 1.74
CA PRO A 1094 -34.89 -7.70 1.00
C PRO A 1094 -35.74 -6.62 0.32
N LEU A 1095 -35.82 -5.39 0.85
CA LEU A 1095 -36.63 -4.34 0.24
C LEU A 1095 -36.01 -3.71 -1.01
N SER A 1096 -34.78 -4.08 -1.37
CA SER A 1096 -34.20 -3.73 -2.68
C SER A 1096 -35.04 -4.27 -3.85
N GLU A 1097 -35.73 -5.39 -3.66
CA GLU A 1097 -36.67 -5.96 -4.62
C GLU A 1097 -38.12 -5.70 -4.21
N LYS A 1098 -38.83 -4.87 -5.00
CA LYS A 1098 -40.23 -4.46 -4.69
C LYS A 1098 -41.20 -5.63 -4.47
N LYS A 1099 -40.97 -6.81 -5.06
CA LYS A 1099 -41.83 -7.99 -4.88
C LYS A 1099 -41.84 -8.56 -3.46
N TYR A 1100 -40.86 -8.22 -2.62
CA TYR A 1100 -40.77 -8.71 -1.24
C TYR A 1100 -41.45 -7.79 -0.21
N ILE A 1101 -41.96 -6.63 -0.64
CA ILE A 1101 -42.70 -5.69 0.24
C ILE A 1101 -43.87 -6.39 0.97
N LYS A 1102 -44.55 -7.33 0.30
CA LYS A 1102 -45.66 -8.09 0.87
C LYS A 1102 -45.32 -8.85 2.17
N TYR A 1103 -44.05 -9.21 2.38
CA TYR A 1103 -43.62 -9.89 3.62
C TYR A 1103 -43.41 -8.94 4.80
N PHE A 1104 -43.46 -7.62 4.55
CA PHE A 1104 -43.32 -6.58 5.56
C PHE A 1104 -44.68 -6.00 5.97
N GLU A 1105 -45.77 -6.40 5.31
CA GLU A 1105 -47.12 -5.96 5.63
C GLU A 1105 -47.54 -6.49 7.02
N GLY A 1106 -47.99 -5.60 7.89
CA GLY A 1106 -48.39 -5.96 9.26
C GLY A 1106 -47.28 -5.96 10.32
N VAL A 1107 -46.02 -5.68 9.94
CA VAL A 1107 -44.89 -5.52 10.87
C VAL A 1107 -45.00 -4.17 11.60
N GLU A 1108 -45.03 -4.21 12.94
CA GLU A 1108 -45.13 -3.03 13.83
C GLU A 1108 -43.77 -2.49 14.31
N PHE A 1109 -42.72 -3.29 14.17
CA PHE A 1109 -41.36 -2.92 14.56
C PHE A 1109 -40.32 -3.58 13.67
N LEU A 1110 -39.44 -2.77 13.06
CA LEU A 1110 -38.34 -3.23 12.22
C LEU A 1110 -37.00 -2.74 12.78
N LEU A 1111 -36.14 -3.70 13.14
CA LEU A 1111 -34.74 -3.46 13.45
C LEU A 1111 -33.88 -3.92 12.28
N VAL A 1112 -32.93 -3.10 11.87
CA VAL A 1112 -31.93 -3.44 10.83
C VAL A 1112 -30.53 -3.27 11.39
N HIS A 1113 -29.71 -4.29 11.21
CA HIS A 1113 -28.29 -4.27 11.49
C HIS A 1113 -27.53 -4.43 10.17
N ASP A 1114 -26.88 -3.37 9.69
CA ASP A 1114 -26.23 -3.34 8.38
C ASP A 1114 -25.07 -2.33 8.37
N LEU A 1115 -24.28 -2.33 7.29
CA LEU A 1115 -23.21 -1.37 7.02
C LEU A 1115 -23.74 -0.09 6.38
N PHE A 1116 -24.77 -0.18 5.53
CA PHE A 1116 -25.21 0.92 4.67
C PHE A 1116 -26.66 1.34 4.92
N ASN A 1117 -27.01 2.54 4.46
CA ASN A 1117 -28.39 3.02 4.44
C ASN A 1117 -29.19 2.39 3.29
N THR A 1118 -29.34 1.06 3.34
CA THR A 1118 -30.06 0.21 2.38
C THR A 1118 -31.55 0.56 2.28
N ASP A 1119 -32.26 0.03 1.28
CA ASP A 1119 -33.70 0.27 1.15
C ASP A 1119 -34.49 -0.30 2.35
N THR A 1120 -33.99 -1.40 2.92
CA THR A 1120 -34.48 -1.97 4.18
C THR A 1120 -34.14 -1.08 5.39
N ALA A 1121 -32.91 -0.57 5.51
CA ALA A 1121 -32.52 0.35 6.58
C ALA A 1121 -33.32 1.67 6.57
N LYS A 1122 -33.69 2.18 5.39
CA LYS A 1122 -34.56 3.36 5.26
C LYS A 1122 -35.94 3.14 5.88
N LYS A 1123 -36.46 1.91 5.91
CA LYS A 1123 -37.74 1.56 6.54
C LYS A 1123 -37.62 1.18 8.01
N ALA A 1124 -36.41 0.95 8.52
CA ALA A 1124 -36.19 0.54 9.90
C ALA A 1124 -36.58 1.60 10.94
N ASP A 1125 -37.19 1.15 12.04
CA ASP A 1125 -37.41 1.94 13.26
C ASP A 1125 -36.12 2.09 14.06
N VAL A 1126 -35.27 1.06 14.04
CA VAL A 1126 -33.95 1.07 14.66
C VAL A 1126 -32.93 0.56 13.67
N PHE A 1127 -31.85 1.32 13.49
CA PHE A 1127 -30.68 0.92 12.73
C PHE A 1127 -29.48 0.77 13.67
N LEU A 1128 -28.79 -0.36 13.57
CA LEU A 1128 -27.53 -0.64 14.28
C LEU A 1128 -26.40 -0.80 13.26
N PRO A 1129 -25.28 -0.06 13.38
CA PRO A 1129 -24.16 -0.22 12.48
C PRO A 1129 -23.48 -1.58 12.67
N ALA A 1130 -23.18 -2.27 11.56
CA ALA A 1130 -22.47 -3.55 11.54
C ALA A 1130 -20.95 -3.37 11.40
N ALA A 1131 -20.20 -4.40 11.82
CA ALA A 1131 -18.82 -4.60 11.42
C ALA A 1131 -18.79 -5.30 10.05
N SER A 1132 -17.80 -4.99 9.23
CA SER A 1132 -17.56 -5.69 7.98
C SER A 1132 -16.66 -6.91 8.20
N TYR A 1133 -16.63 -7.83 7.24
CA TYR A 1133 -15.82 -9.05 7.33
C TYR A 1133 -14.30 -8.85 7.42
N ILE A 1134 -13.82 -7.62 7.19
CA ILE A 1134 -12.41 -7.25 7.36
C ILE A 1134 -12.11 -6.62 8.73
N GLU A 1135 -13.14 -6.30 9.51
CA GLU A 1135 -13.01 -5.70 10.84
C GLU A 1135 -13.28 -6.70 11.96
N ASP A 1136 -13.70 -7.92 11.61
CA ASP A 1136 -14.09 -8.95 12.56
C ASP A 1136 -13.30 -10.25 12.37
N THR A 1137 -13.19 -11.01 13.47
CA THR A 1137 -12.58 -12.33 13.51
C THR A 1137 -13.65 -13.41 13.66
N GLY A 1138 -13.61 -14.41 12.80
CA GLY A 1138 -14.50 -15.55 12.89
C GLY A 1138 -14.13 -16.64 11.91
N THR A 1139 -15.11 -17.48 11.61
CA THR A 1139 -14.99 -18.58 10.66
C THR A 1139 -16.14 -18.60 9.66
N PHE A 1140 -15.86 -19.11 8.47
CA PHE A 1140 -16.80 -19.21 7.37
C PHE A 1140 -16.69 -20.60 6.74
N THR A 1141 -17.82 -21.24 6.46
CA THR A 1141 -17.90 -22.52 5.76
C THR A 1141 -18.20 -22.28 4.28
N ASN A 1142 -17.26 -22.65 3.42
CA ASN A 1142 -17.40 -22.50 1.97
C ASN A 1142 -18.24 -23.65 1.34
N CYS A 1143 -18.37 -23.64 0.00
CA CYS A 1143 -19.19 -24.61 -0.74
C CYS A 1143 -18.76 -26.08 -0.59
N ASP A 1144 -17.48 -26.37 -0.37
CA ASP A 1144 -16.98 -27.73 -0.14
C ASP A 1144 -16.83 -28.07 1.35
N THR A 1145 -17.59 -27.39 2.22
CA THR A 1145 -17.68 -27.61 3.67
C THR A 1145 -16.39 -27.34 4.46
N LYS A 1146 -15.39 -26.72 3.84
CA LYS A 1146 -14.16 -26.32 4.52
C LYS A 1146 -14.40 -25.05 5.34
N ILE A 1147 -14.11 -25.15 6.62
CA ILE A 1147 -14.13 -24.01 7.54
C ILE A 1147 -12.84 -23.20 7.37
N GLN A 1148 -12.99 -21.91 7.12
CA GLN A 1148 -11.90 -20.98 6.93
C GLN A 1148 -11.94 -19.88 7.98
N LYS A 1149 -10.80 -19.64 8.63
CA LYS A 1149 -10.64 -18.56 9.60
C LYS A 1149 -10.36 -17.22 8.93
N THR A 1150 -10.98 -16.16 9.45
CA THR A 1150 -10.63 -14.75 9.18
C THR A 1150 -9.76 -14.18 10.28
N LYS A 1151 -8.97 -13.17 9.95
CA LYS A 1151 -8.19 -12.36 10.88
C LYS A 1151 -8.61 -10.90 10.67
N GLN A 1152 -8.70 -10.16 11.77
CA GLN A 1152 -8.95 -8.72 11.81
C GLN A 1152 -7.68 -7.97 11.42
#